data_AF-A0A937WXZ4-F1
#
_entry.id   AF-A0A937WXZ4-F1
#
_cell.length_a   1.000
_cell.length_b   1.000
_cell.length_c   1.000
_cell.angle_alpha   90.00
_cell.angle_beta   90.00
_cell.angle_gamma   90.00
#
_symmetry.space_group_name_H-M   'P 1'
#
loop_
_entity.id
_entity.type
_entity.pdbx_description
1 polymer ?
#
loop_
_entity_poly.entity_id
_entity_poly.type
_entity_poly.pdbx_seq_one_letter_code
_entity_poly.pdbx_strand_id
1 'polypeptide(L)'
;MNTVSDLASFVVRGVGAIVLAALSGYVTAQPTPGWCAGDTHVHTAIHAVSSISQRVEEARTGGLDWVAITRHVRSGILHKAAEVDSAYSRHYPTVAPLLGLEWDEPPELGGEDIVLLGVNRYAPVPDKTLQDIIDYANREDGVFIFAHPSSFVFDNLHKWKNYTAFEGYSGTRWNDACTPGGAWDRLLTNGGTLFIVGASDNHNDAFLGEKIVKTYVHAPSNRPTDIVAGIRAGRVYVAERDQIRMSFSVNGHDMGDRVSTQGGTVRIAISATGKSDIRRILLIGNGQILSTHFPESPRFFMEQTLSIPPTLRYLRVIAETADAKTMSNPVFLMQEGTNGKNETAPAAVHPLSPARRLAASAPDARQDVQALLTPWLDDPDPQKRMQAVYGMLDLGLPNARKSVRVLCADTTTVVRRYAARMLAGFAVPGDLALIRRLIADADAEIRLWGVRALETAGVRQGRSLLLDLLEDPAYWVHYAAMEALVEASSADPSVFDELERRVEAGKLGAAETFRWASPSRRQKIVGKFEARYLKTPTEPLFATLAALFASPSLKVTSDVRRALSPMVDGRIDDTAWQAGNDLALTPDVPGSTASAGRARVAYVGDTLFVAVTCTAAPPMPYSDAVEVVLIGLDTNRNGSIDYTFEIDRTGKVHGRKDGLTDWNAPIRVQTTPHSSGWVAEIAIPFSSVRYSIPVAGQTWGFNVFHGFRGVTRPAFAWSPTFGRLEDARRYGHLTFEK
;
A
#
# COMPACT_ATOMS: atom_id res chain seq x y z
N MET A 1 35.27 -45.03 38.33
CA MET A 1 35.81 -45.68 37.11
C MET A 1 35.40 -44.81 35.93
N ASN A 2 36.20 -44.25 35.02
CA ASN A 2 37.64 -43.91 34.85
C ASN A 2 37.68 -42.83 33.72
N THR A 3 38.60 -41.88 33.56
CA THR A 3 39.82 -41.42 34.27
C THR A 3 40.01 -39.93 33.89
N VAL A 4 40.28 -39.00 34.83
CA VAL A 4 41.61 -38.49 35.23
C VAL A 4 42.38 -37.75 34.12
N SER A 5 42.44 -36.42 34.28
CA SER A 5 43.58 -35.45 34.16
C SER A 5 44.54 -35.51 32.94
N ASP A 6 45.43 -34.54 32.65
CA ASP A 6 45.92 -33.31 33.30
C ASP A 6 46.37 -32.32 32.19
N LEU A 7 46.38 -31.01 32.48
CA LEU A 7 47.55 -30.13 32.26
C LEU A 7 47.26 -28.69 32.68
N ALA A 8 47.98 -28.23 33.70
CA ALA A 8 47.89 -26.89 34.24
C ALA A 8 49.22 -26.13 34.16
N SER A 9 49.11 -24.81 34.24
CA SER A 9 50.14 -23.84 34.62
C SER A 9 51.28 -23.51 33.63
N PHE A 10 51.31 -22.24 33.23
CA PHE A 10 52.44 -21.39 33.62
C PHE A 10 51.89 -20.04 34.13
N VAL A 11 52.57 -19.43 35.09
CA VAL A 11 52.11 -18.30 35.92
C VAL A 11 53.11 -17.12 35.79
N VAL A 12 52.83 -15.97 36.44
CA VAL A 12 53.77 -14.86 36.77
C VAL A 12 53.91 -13.81 35.64
N ARG A 13 53.78 -12.47 35.80
CA ARG A 13 53.37 -11.47 36.83
C ARG A 13 52.95 -10.20 36.04
N GLY A 14 52.22 -9.19 36.55
CA GLY A 14 51.58 -9.02 37.85
C GLY A 14 50.96 -7.62 38.04
N VAL A 15 50.01 -7.55 38.98
CA VAL A 15 49.74 -6.45 39.95
C VAL A 15 49.28 -5.07 39.45
N GLY A 16 48.04 -4.73 39.81
CA GLY A 16 47.47 -3.37 39.80
C GLY A 16 45.98 -3.42 40.22
N ALA A 17 45.68 -3.19 41.50
CA ALA A 17 44.32 -3.36 42.05
C ALA A 17 43.51 -2.06 42.06
N ILE A 18 42.17 -2.16 42.02
CA ILE A 18 41.19 -1.37 42.79
C ILE A 18 39.78 -1.97 42.63
N VAL A 19 38.87 -1.63 43.55
CA VAL A 19 37.66 -2.38 43.95
C VAL A 19 36.35 -1.64 43.57
N LEU A 20 35.31 -2.42 43.27
CA LEU A 20 33.87 -2.07 43.13
C LEU A 20 33.44 -0.94 42.16
N ALA A 21 32.74 -1.34 41.08
CA ALA A 21 31.43 -0.78 40.71
C ALA A 21 30.75 -1.69 39.66
N ALA A 22 29.93 -2.65 40.10
CA ALA A 22 29.16 -3.50 39.20
C ALA A 22 27.75 -2.91 38.98
N LEU A 23 27.56 -2.13 37.91
CA LEU A 23 26.26 -1.80 37.30
C LEU A 23 26.48 -1.09 35.95
N SER A 24 25.64 -1.39 34.95
CA SER A 24 25.61 -0.78 33.60
C SER A 24 26.87 -0.94 32.74
N GLY A 25 26.89 -1.97 31.88
CA GLY A 25 27.91 -2.10 30.85
C GLY A 25 27.80 -3.35 30.00
N TYR A 26 26.89 -3.37 29.02
CA TYR A 26 26.91 -4.36 27.94
C TYR A 26 26.91 -3.69 26.56
N VAL A 27 28.11 -3.72 25.99
CA VAL A 27 28.54 -3.38 24.64
C VAL A 27 27.49 -3.67 23.58
N THR A 28 27.14 -2.67 22.77
CA THR A 28 26.34 -2.84 21.55
C THR A 28 27.10 -3.67 20.52
N ALA A 29 26.44 -4.64 19.87
CA ALA A 29 26.91 -5.16 18.60
C ALA A 29 27.04 -3.99 17.60
N GLN A 30 28.22 -3.85 16.99
CA GLN A 30 28.53 -2.81 16.00
C GLN A 30 28.86 -3.51 14.68
N PRO A 31 28.11 -3.27 13.59
CA PRO A 31 28.67 -3.42 12.25
C PRO A 31 29.89 -2.50 12.11
N THR A 32 30.86 -2.89 11.28
CA THR A 32 32.07 -2.10 11.03
C THR A 32 31.73 -0.75 10.36
N PRO A 33 32.50 0.33 10.62
CA PRO A 33 32.33 1.60 9.92
C PRO A 33 32.37 1.43 8.40
N GLY A 34 31.42 2.04 7.68
CA GLY A 34 31.34 1.95 6.22
C GLY A 34 29.92 2.01 5.67
N TRP A 35 29.66 1.25 4.61
CA TRP A 35 28.38 1.23 3.90
C TRP A 35 27.35 0.33 4.59
N CYS A 36 26.40 0.94 5.29
CA CYS A 36 25.28 0.27 5.94
C CYS A 36 24.09 0.15 4.97
N ALA A 37 23.68 -1.08 4.64
CA ALA A 37 22.54 -1.35 3.79
C ALA A 37 21.21 -1.22 4.53
N GLY A 38 20.20 -0.64 3.90
CA GLY A 38 18.84 -0.65 4.42
C GLY A 38 17.80 -0.29 3.38
N ASP A 39 16.63 0.10 3.87
CA ASP A 39 15.46 0.44 3.08
C ASP A 39 14.79 1.64 3.74
N THR A 40 14.50 2.70 2.97
CA THR A 40 13.92 3.95 3.50
C THR A 40 12.40 3.90 3.66
N HIS A 41 11.74 2.88 3.09
CA HIS A 41 10.29 2.83 3.03
C HIS A 41 9.77 1.40 3.13
N VAL A 42 9.34 0.99 4.32
CA VAL A 42 8.73 -0.32 4.57
C VAL A 42 7.54 -0.18 5.51
N HIS A 43 6.41 -0.72 5.10
CA HIS A 43 5.22 -0.77 5.94
C HIS A 43 5.20 -2.05 6.77
N THR A 44 4.89 -1.93 8.06
CA THR A 44 4.00 -2.94 8.65
C THR A 44 2.70 -2.84 7.85
N ALA A 45 2.34 -3.88 7.10
CA ALA A 45 1.34 -3.81 6.04
C ALA A 45 0.12 -2.97 6.43
N ILE A 46 -0.33 -2.06 5.54
CA ILE A 46 -1.58 -1.30 5.74
C ILE A 46 -2.73 -2.23 6.16
N HIS A 47 -2.69 -3.49 5.70
CA HIS A 47 -3.75 -4.48 5.83
C HIS A 47 -3.34 -5.91 6.26
N ALA A 48 -2.21 -6.13 6.97
CA ALA A 48 -1.81 -7.50 7.42
C ALA A 48 -0.74 -7.62 8.54
N VAL A 49 -1.12 -8.30 9.65
CA VAL A 49 -0.42 -9.32 10.50
C VAL A 49 1.11 -9.28 10.75
N SER A 50 1.85 -8.25 10.35
CA SER A 50 3.32 -8.18 10.42
C SER A 50 3.77 -7.17 11.48
N SER A 51 4.38 -7.66 12.56
CA SER A 51 4.92 -6.80 13.62
C SER A 51 6.23 -6.13 13.20
N ILE A 52 6.64 -5.07 13.90
CA ILE A 52 7.98 -4.46 13.73
C ILE A 52 9.08 -5.53 13.80
N SER A 53 8.99 -6.48 14.74
CA SER A 53 9.95 -7.58 14.87
C SER A 53 9.98 -8.52 13.65
N GLN A 54 8.83 -8.73 12.99
CA GLN A 54 8.79 -9.52 11.76
C GLN A 54 9.46 -8.77 10.62
N ARG A 55 9.16 -7.48 10.43
CA ARG A 55 9.81 -6.66 9.39
C ARG A 55 11.32 -6.53 9.61
N VAL A 56 11.79 -6.46 10.85
CA VAL A 56 13.23 -6.50 11.19
C VAL A 56 13.87 -7.86 10.86
N GLU A 57 13.15 -8.97 11.04
CA GLU A 57 13.66 -10.32 10.69
C GLU A 57 13.66 -10.58 9.17
N GLU A 58 12.67 -10.05 8.44
CA GLU A 58 12.63 -10.04 6.98
C GLU A 58 13.76 -9.15 6.41
N ALA A 59 14.03 -8.00 7.02
CA ALA A 59 15.16 -7.14 6.69
C ALA A 59 16.50 -7.84 6.95
N ARG A 60 16.64 -8.56 8.08
CA ARG A 60 17.81 -9.39 8.40
C ARG A 60 18.04 -10.48 7.36
N THR A 61 16.98 -11.17 6.97
CA THR A 61 17.02 -12.22 5.94
C THR A 61 17.29 -11.64 4.54
N GLY A 62 16.82 -10.41 4.28
CA GLY A 62 17.12 -9.59 3.10
C GLY A 62 18.50 -8.94 3.10
N GLY A 63 19.36 -9.23 4.08
CA GLY A 63 20.74 -8.73 4.15
C GLY A 63 20.83 -7.21 4.33
N LEU A 64 19.92 -6.63 5.13
CA LEU A 64 19.95 -5.23 5.57
C LEU A 64 20.59 -5.09 6.95
N ASP A 65 21.28 -3.99 7.18
CA ASP A 65 21.83 -3.55 8.47
C ASP A 65 20.87 -2.61 9.24
N TRP A 66 19.90 -2.01 8.54
CA TRP A 66 18.84 -1.17 9.10
C TRP A 66 17.57 -1.21 8.23
N VAL A 67 16.42 -0.86 8.80
CA VAL A 67 15.15 -0.77 8.05
C VAL A 67 14.27 0.35 8.60
N ALA A 68 13.78 1.22 7.70
CA ALA A 68 12.82 2.25 8.06
C ALA A 68 11.40 1.67 8.07
N ILE A 69 10.76 1.64 9.24
CA ILE A 69 9.37 1.23 9.39
C ILE A 69 8.51 2.50 9.38
N THR A 70 7.87 2.76 8.25
CA THR A 70 7.02 3.93 8.00
C THR A 70 5.54 3.54 8.12
N ARG A 71 4.75 4.39 8.79
CA ARG A 71 3.30 4.21 8.92
C ARG A 71 2.56 5.44 8.40
N HIS A 72 1.46 5.19 7.69
CA HIS A 72 0.55 6.18 7.11
C HIS A 72 -0.06 7.10 8.17
N VAL A 73 0.17 8.40 8.06
CA VAL A 73 -0.42 9.40 8.98
C VAL A 73 -1.94 9.47 8.82
N ARG A 74 -2.50 9.30 7.61
CA ARG A 74 -3.94 9.34 7.35
C ARG A 74 -4.71 8.20 8.01
N SER A 75 -4.07 7.06 8.23
CA SER A 75 -4.64 5.93 8.98
C SER A 75 -4.85 6.22 10.48
N GLY A 76 -4.33 7.34 10.97
CA GLY A 76 -4.32 7.68 12.39
C GLY A 76 -3.31 6.87 13.23
N ILE A 77 -2.45 6.08 12.59
CA ILE A 77 -1.52 5.16 13.27
C ILE A 77 -0.13 5.80 13.39
N LEU A 78 0.05 6.62 14.42
CA LEU A 78 1.40 6.85 14.97
C LEU A 78 1.89 5.56 15.64
N HIS A 79 3.21 5.34 15.70
CA HIS A 79 3.78 4.22 16.46
C HIS A 79 3.37 4.33 17.94
N LYS A 80 2.69 3.31 18.49
CA LYS A 80 2.24 3.34 19.90
C LYS A 80 3.47 3.42 20.81
N ALA A 81 3.45 4.20 21.88
CA ALA A 81 4.62 4.35 22.77
C ALA A 81 5.18 2.99 23.26
N ALA A 82 4.32 2.03 23.60
CA ALA A 82 4.73 0.68 23.97
C ALA A 82 5.31 -0.15 22.81
N GLU A 83 4.86 0.06 21.56
CA GLU A 83 5.48 -0.57 20.38
C GLU A 83 6.88 0.00 20.13
N VAL A 84 7.03 1.33 20.23
CA VAL A 84 8.31 2.04 20.15
C VAL A 84 9.27 1.52 21.21
N ASP A 85 8.84 1.54 22.48
CA ASP A 85 9.66 1.09 23.60
C ASP A 85 10.01 -0.39 23.47
N SER A 86 9.09 -1.25 23.02
CA SER A 86 9.39 -2.66 22.71
C SER A 86 10.32 -2.84 21.51
N ALA A 87 10.30 -1.95 20.53
CA ALA A 87 11.19 -2.02 19.36
C ALA A 87 12.61 -1.56 19.71
N TYR A 88 12.78 -0.56 20.57
CA TYR A 88 14.10 -0.06 20.98
C TYR A 88 14.70 -0.76 22.20
N SER A 89 13.88 -1.42 23.03
CA SER A 89 14.37 -2.27 24.14
C SER A 89 14.69 -3.71 23.71
N ARG A 90 14.11 -4.21 22.61
CA ARG A 90 14.53 -5.49 22.01
C ARG A 90 15.92 -5.35 21.40
N HIS A 91 16.82 -6.22 21.81
CA HIS A 91 18.14 -6.32 21.21
C HIS A 91 18.04 -7.06 19.86
N TYR A 92 18.11 -6.30 18.76
CA TYR A 92 18.32 -6.85 17.42
C TYR A 92 19.83 -6.77 17.11
N PRO A 93 20.56 -7.90 17.10
CA PRO A 93 22.04 -7.86 17.10
C PRO A 93 22.66 -7.42 15.77
N THR A 94 21.89 -7.38 14.68
CA THR A 94 22.40 -7.10 13.33
C THR A 94 21.62 -6.06 12.53
N VAL A 95 20.36 -5.77 12.89
CA VAL A 95 19.48 -4.87 12.11
C VAL A 95 18.85 -3.82 13.02
N ALA A 96 19.08 -2.55 12.72
CA ALA A 96 18.48 -1.45 13.47
C ALA A 96 17.10 -1.04 12.90
N PRO A 97 16.01 -1.09 13.69
CA PRO A 97 14.76 -0.45 13.31
C PRO A 97 14.89 1.06 13.40
N LEU A 98 14.57 1.74 12.31
CA LEU A 98 14.38 3.19 12.25
C LEU A 98 12.88 3.43 12.12
N LEU A 99 12.23 4.02 13.12
CA LEU A 99 10.80 4.33 13.01
C LEU A 99 10.61 5.67 12.32
N GLY A 100 9.87 5.65 11.21
CA GLY A 100 9.50 6.82 10.42
C GLY A 100 7.99 6.94 10.25
N LEU A 101 7.58 7.91 9.45
CA LEU A 101 6.18 8.12 9.05
C LEU A 101 6.13 8.23 7.53
N GLU A 102 5.07 7.71 6.92
CA GLU A 102 4.64 8.16 5.60
C GLU A 102 3.42 9.06 5.80
N TRP A 103 3.37 10.18 5.10
CA TRP A 103 2.22 11.08 5.11
C TRP A 103 1.54 11.07 3.75
N ASP A 104 0.30 10.64 3.77
CA ASP A 104 -0.53 10.39 2.59
C ASP A 104 -1.10 11.69 1.98
N GLU A 105 -0.74 11.98 0.74
CA GLU A 105 -1.20 13.07 -0.12
C GLU A 105 -1.38 14.42 0.64
N PRO A 106 -0.31 15.09 1.10
CA PRO A 106 -0.44 16.46 1.59
C PRO A 106 -1.05 17.33 0.48
N PRO A 107 -2.02 18.23 0.75
CA PRO A 107 -2.86 18.85 -0.29
C PRO A 107 -2.10 19.60 -1.40
N GLU A 108 -0.88 20.07 -1.12
CA GLU A 108 -0.01 20.75 -2.07
C GLU A 108 0.67 19.81 -3.09
N LEU A 109 0.71 18.51 -2.83
CA LEU A 109 1.28 17.49 -3.70
C LEU A 109 0.27 16.76 -4.59
N GLY A 110 -1.04 16.94 -4.37
CA GLY A 110 -2.06 16.51 -5.33
C GLY A 110 -2.20 15.00 -5.56
N GLY A 111 -1.77 14.16 -4.61
CA GLY A 111 -1.84 12.70 -4.70
C GLY A 111 -0.51 11.96 -4.47
N GLU A 112 0.59 12.67 -4.26
CA GLU A 112 1.92 12.10 -3.99
C GLU A 112 2.21 12.06 -2.49
N ASP A 113 2.94 11.04 -2.01
CA ASP A 113 3.21 10.86 -0.59
C ASP A 113 4.63 11.33 -0.18
N ILE A 114 4.87 11.44 1.13
CA ILE A 114 6.18 11.81 1.68
C ILE A 114 6.57 10.92 2.85
N VAL A 115 7.87 10.64 2.99
CA VAL A 115 8.42 9.93 4.15
C VAL A 115 9.25 10.86 5.02
N LEU A 116 9.05 10.74 6.34
CA LEU A 116 9.78 11.44 7.38
C LEU A 116 10.57 10.46 8.24
N LEU A 117 11.90 10.57 8.23
CA LEU A 117 12.81 9.72 9.00
C LEU A 117 13.53 10.55 10.08
N GLY A 118 13.79 9.97 11.26
CA GLY A 118 14.57 10.61 12.32
C GLY A 118 13.83 11.70 13.12
N VAL A 119 12.59 12.02 12.76
CA VAL A 119 11.78 13.04 13.45
C VAL A 119 11.18 12.55 14.78
N ASN A 120 10.73 13.48 15.63
CA ASN A 120 10.08 13.14 16.89
C ASN A 120 8.71 12.46 16.67
N ARG A 121 8.72 11.13 16.68
CA ARG A 121 7.59 10.18 16.60
C ARG A 121 6.40 10.43 17.55
N TYR A 122 6.56 11.26 18.59
CA TYR A 122 5.48 11.64 19.51
C TYR A 122 4.91 13.04 19.25
N ALA A 123 5.62 13.87 18.47
CA ALA A 123 5.15 15.20 18.12
C ALA A 123 4.19 15.14 16.92
N PRO A 124 3.11 15.93 16.91
CA PRO A 124 2.34 16.14 15.70
C PRO A 124 3.23 16.83 14.65
N VAL A 125 3.51 16.11 13.57
CA VAL A 125 4.00 16.69 12.31
C VAL A 125 2.97 17.76 11.86
N PRO A 126 3.38 18.98 11.47
CA PRO A 126 2.46 20.05 11.10
C PRO A 126 1.57 19.69 9.90
N ASP A 127 0.31 20.13 9.92
CA ASP A 127 -0.73 19.81 8.93
C ASP A 127 -1.13 21.00 8.04
N LYS A 128 -0.28 22.03 7.95
CA LYS A 128 -0.60 23.33 7.33
C LYS A 128 -0.16 23.47 5.88
N THR A 129 1.13 23.30 5.64
CA THR A 129 1.77 23.42 4.31
C THR A 129 2.85 22.37 4.17
N LEU A 130 3.26 22.04 2.94
CA LEU A 130 4.39 21.13 2.76
C LEU A 130 5.70 21.73 3.27
N GLN A 131 5.86 23.06 3.17
CA GLN A 131 7.02 23.75 3.70
C GLN A 131 7.10 23.64 5.23
N ASP A 132 5.97 23.73 5.96
CA ASP A 132 5.95 23.51 7.41
C ASP A 132 6.40 22.08 7.78
N ILE A 133 6.10 21.08 6.94
CA ILE A 133 6.54 19.69 7.14
C ILE A 133 8.05 19.54 6.86
N ILE A 134 8.56 20.17 5.79
CA ILE A 134 9.99 20.20 5.47
C ILE A 134 10.79 20.92 6.58
N ASP A 135 10.29 22.06 7.06
CA ASP A 135 10.92 22.84 8.13
C ASP A 135 10.84 22.10 9.47
N TYR A 136 9.76 21.37 9.74
CA TYR A 136 9.67 20.44 10.86
C TYR A 136 10.74 19.35 10.77
N ALA A 137 10.83 18.64 9.64
CA ALA A 137 11.81 17.57 9.47
C ALA A 137 13.25 18.06 9.69
N ASN A 138 13.58 19.23 9.15
CA ASN A 138 14.88 19.86 9.32
C ASN A 138 15.16 20.32 10.76
N ARG A 139 14.15 20.78 11.51
CA ARG A 139 14.29 21.21 12.91
C ARG A 139 14.58 20.05 13.86
N GLU A 140 14.05 18.86 13.56
CA GLU A 140 14.30 17.63 14.33
C GLU A 140 15.56 16.89 13.83
N ASP A 141 16.39 17.51 12.99
CA ASP A 141 17.55 16.90 12.29
C ASP A 141 17.22 15.60 11.52
N GLY A 142 15.97 15.46 11.08
CA GLY A 142 15.45 14.33 10.31
C GLY A 142 15.62 14.47 8.80
N VAL A 143 15.13 13.49 8.05
CA VAL A 143 15.09 13.49 6.57
C VAL A 143 13.65 13.71 6.12
N PHE A 144 13.47 14.64 5.18
CA PHE A 144 12.26 14.72 4.34
C PHE A 144 12.51 14.02 3.00
N ILE A 145 11.65 13.07 2.63
CA ILE A 145 11.73 12.30 1.40
C ILE A 145 10.42 12.47 0.63
N PHE A 146 10.48 12.83 -0.66
CA PHE A 146 9.33 12.63 -1.57
C PHE A 146 9.21 11.13 -1.89
N ALA A 147 8.12 10.49 -1.48
CA ALA A 147 7.89 9.06 -1.71
C ALA A 147 7.34 8.83 -3.13
N HIS A 148 7.80 7.76 -3.77
CA HIS A 148 7.43 7.27 -5.12
C HIS A 148 7.08 8.33 -6.20
N PRO A 149 7.76 9.49 -6.28
CA PRO A 149 7.14 10.71 -6.81
C PRO A 149 7.05 10.76 -8.33
N SER A 150 5.92 11.24 -8.85
CA SER A 150 5.73 11.50 -10.28
C SER A 150 6.46 12.76 -10.76
N SER A 151 6.35 13.04 -12.07
CA SER A 151 6.86 14.29 -12.65
C SER A 151 6.23 15.55 -12.04
N PHE A 152 5.02 15.44 -11.47
CA PHE A 152 4.34 16.57 -10.82
C PHE A 152 5.21 17.21 -9.73
N VAL A 153 5.87 16.40 -8.89
CA VAL A 153 6.77 16.91 -7.85
C VAL A 153 7.88 17.75 -8.47
N PHE A 154 8.56 17.21 -9.50
CA PHE A 154 9.69 17.86 -10.16
C PHE A 154 9.32 19.17 -10.86
N ASP A 155 8.16 19.24 -11.51
CA ASP A 155 7.66 20.47 -12.14
C ASP A 155 7.33 21.55 -11.08
N ASN A 156 7.05 21.15 -9.84
CA ASN A 156 6.63 22.01 -8.74
C ASN A 156 7.70 22.28 -7.67
N LEU A 157 8.87 21.65 -7.71
CA LEU A 157 9.96 21.78 -6.72
C LEU A 157 10.38 23.23 -6.41
N HIS A 158 10.15 24.16 -7.34
CA HIS A 158 10.42 25.60 -7.16
C HIS A 158 9.56 26.27 -6.07
N LYS A 159 8.47 25.63 -5.62
CA LYS A 159 7.56 26.11 -4.57
C LYS A 159 8.11 25.94 -3.16
N TRP A 160 9.01 24.97 -2.96
CA TRP A 160 9.50 24.56 -1.64
C TRP A 160 11.02 24.65 -1.55
N LYS A 161 11.56 24.64 -0.33
CA LYS A 161 12.99 24.79 -0.03
C LYS A 161 13.41 23.83 1.06
N ASN A 162 14.70 23.49 1.10
CA ASN A 162 15.33 22.65 2.14
C ASN A 162 14.79 21.19 2.24
N TYR A 163 14.13 20.69 1.18
CA TYR A 163 13.84 19.25 1.05
C TYR A 163 15.15 18.45 0.99
N THR A 164 15.15 17.19 1.44
CA THR A 164 16.37 16.39 1.56
C THR A 164 16.54 15.41 0.42
N ALA A 165 15.56 14.54 0.21
CA ALA A 165 15.66 13.41 -0.71
C ALA A 165 14.36 13.08 -1.45
N PHE A 166 14.46 12.16 -2.39
CA PHE A 166 13.32 11.52 -3.06
C PHE A 166 13.64 10.06 -3.38
N GLU A 167 12.61 9.26 -3.60
CA GLU A 167 12.76 7.89 -4.05
C GLU A 167 13.17 7.82 -5.52
N GLY A 168 14.47 7.64 -5.75
CA GLY A 168 15.04 7.37 -7.06
C GLY A 168 14.75 5.96 -7.55
N TYR A 169 14.54 5.02 -6.61
CA TYR A 169 13.94 3.71 -6.85
C TYR A 169 12.82 3.50 -5.83
N SER A 170 11.65 3.06 -6.30
CA SER A 170 10.52 2.72 -5.43
C SER A 170 9.78 1.50 -5.96
N GLY A 171 9.34 0.62 -5.06
CA GLY A 171 8.71 -0.66 -5.41
C GLY A 171 9.64 -1.51 -6.27
N THR A 172 9.34 -1.58 -7.57
CA THR A 172 10.12 -2.34 -8.56
C THR A 172 10.65 -1.47 -9.72
N ARG A 173 10.68 -0.14 -9.58
CA ARG A 173 11.01 0.78 -10.69
C ARG A 173 11.97 1.90 -10.28
N TRP A 174 12.84 2.28 -11.21
CA TRP A 174 13.56 3.55 -11.17
C TRP A 174 12.64 4.70 -11.55
N ASN A 175 12.82 5.85 -10.90
CA ASN A 175 12.16 7.10 -11.25
C ASN A 175 12.78 7.70 -12.53
N ASP A 176 11.95 8.08 -13.51
CA ASP A 176 12.40 8.65 -14.78
C ASP A 176 13.21 9.95 -14.61
N ALA A 177 13.01 10.69 -13.52
CA ALA A 177 13.83 11.85 -13.18
C ALA A 177 15.32 11.54 -13.03
N CYS A 178 15.68 10.28 -12.74
CA CYS A 178 17.05 9.80 -12.54
C CYS A 178 17.79 9.43 -13.85
N THR A 179 17.08 9.43 -14.98
CA THR A 179 17.70 9.23 -16.31
C THR A 179 18.75 10.32 -16.60
N PRO A 180 19.82 10.03 -17.36
CA PRO A 180 20.79 11.07 -17.75
C PRO A 180 20.11 12.22 -18.50
N GLY A 181 20.16 13.43 -17.93
CA GLY A 181 19.48 14.62 -18.45
C GLY A 181 18.02 14.79 -17.98
N GLY A 182 17.55 13.88 -17.12
CA GLY A 182 16.24 13.91 -16.48
C GLY A 182 16.02 15.09 -15.54
N ALA A 183 14.85 15.15 -14.90
CA ALA A 183 14.46 16.29 -14.08
C ALA A 183 15.39 16.53 -12.87
N TRP A 184 15.92 15.45 -12.27
CA TRP A 184 16.91 15.55 -11.19
C TRP A 184 18.21 16.16 -11.69
N ASP A 185 18.73 15.70 -12.84
CA ASP A 185 19.96 16.25 -13.42
C ASP A 185 19.84 17.72 -13.78
N ARG A 186 18.67 18.18 -14.24
CA ARG A 186 18.38 19.61 -14.49
C ARG A 186 18.37 20.43 -13.20
N LEU A 187 17.77 19.92 -12.13
CA LEU A 187 17.79 20.57 -10.80
C LEU A 187 19.23 20.74 -10.29
N LEU A 188 20.03 19.67 -10.32
CA LEU A 188 21.42 19.68 -9.87
C LEU A 188 22.31 20.61 -10.73
N THR A 189 22.08 20.65 -12.05
CA THR A 189 22.81 21.54 -12.97
C THR A 189 22.52 23.02 -12.68
N ASN A 190 21.30 23.33 -12.22
CA ASN A 190 20.90 24.68 -11.82
C ASN A 190 21.32 25.05 -10.38
N GLY A 191 22.16 24.23 -9.73
CA GLY A 191 22.68 24.48 -8.38
C GLY A 191 21.75 24.03 -7.25
N GLY A 192 20.64 23.34 -7.56
CA GLY A 192 19.79 22.70 -6.57
C GLY A 192 20.51 21.54 -5.87
N THR A 193 19.93 21.07 -4.77
CA THR A 193 20.42 19.90 -4.02
C THR A 193 19.23 19.06 -3.60
N LEU A 194 19.24 17.80 -3.99
CA LEU A 194 18.23 16.79 -3.71
C LEU A 194 18.90 15.43 -3.89
N PHE A 195 18.68 14.49 -2.99
CA PHE A 195 19.36 13.19 -3.00
C PHE A 195 18.42 12.03 -3.36
N ILE A 196 18.94 11.01 -4.04
CA ILE A 196 18.21 9.75 -4.21
C ILE A 196 18.31 8.87 -2.97
N VAL A 197 17.20 8.19 -2.68
CA VAL A 197 17.13 6.99 -1.84
C VAL A 197 16.38 5.88 -2.59
N GLY A 198 16.46 4.67 -2.07
CA GLY A 198 15.79 3.47 -2.57
C GLY A 198 14.83 2.89 -1.53
N ALA A 199 13.58 2.76 -1.96
CA ALA A 199 12.44 2.30 -1.18
C ALA A 199 11.90 0.99 -1.76
N SER A 200 11.53 0.02 -0.92
CA SER A 200 10.71 -1.10 -1.42
C SER A 200 9.23 -0.78 -1.44
N ASP A 201 8.77 0.22 -0.68
CA ASP A 201 7.33 0.49 -0.48
C ASP A 201 6.58 -0.82 -0.08
N ASN A 202 7.28 -1.68 0.69
CA ASN A 202 6.80 -3.05 0.87
C ASN A 202 5.63 -3.07 1.84
N HIS A 203 4.45 -3.30 1.27
CA HIS A 203 3.21 -3.54 1.97
C HIS A 203 3.05 -4.98 2.45
N ASN A 204 3.20 -5.99 1.58
CA ASN A 204 2.72 -7.36 1.86
C ASN A 204 3.71 -8.48 1.50
N ASP A 205 4.84 -8.18 0.88
CA ASP A 205 5.80 -9.19 0.45
C ASP A 205 6.65 -9.67 1.64
N ALA A 206 6.84 -10.98 1.75
CA ALA A 206 7.59 -11.64 2.83
C ALA A 206 9.13 -11.53 2.67
N PHE A 207 9.62 -10.59 1.86
CA PHE A 207 11.04 -10.38 1.59
C PHE A 207 11.37 -8.89 1.45
N LEU A 208 12.57 -8.51 1.87
CA LEU A 208 13.13 -7.15 1.77
C LEU A 208 14.56 -7.21 1.19
N GLY A 209 15.16 -6.05 0.96
CA GLY A 209 16.59 -5.96 0.63
C GLY A 209 16.97 -6.62 -0.70
N GLU A 210 17.73 -7.71 -0.66
CA GLU A 210 18.30 -8.38 -1.86
C GLU A 210 17.30 -8.76 -2.96
N LYS A 211 16.02 -8.86 -2.65
CA LYS A 211 14.98 -9.18 -3.65
C LYS A 211 14.38 -7.96 -4.33
N ILE A 212 14.55 -6.76 -3.76
CA ILE A 212 13.90 -5.52 -4.19
C ILE A 212 14.95 -4.42 -4.40
N VAL A 213 15.40 -3.78 -3.31
CA VAL A 213 16.36 -2.67 -3.33
C VAL A 213 17.17 -2.63 -2.04
N LYS A 214 18.39 -2.10 -2.09
CA LYS A 214 19.13 -1.65 -0.91
C LYS A 214 19.57 -0.19 -1.08
N THR A 215 19.23 0.65 -0.11
CA THR A 215 19.83 1.96 0.10
C THR A 215 21.08 1.77 0.95
N TYR A 216 22.24 1.98 0.35
CA TYR A 216 23.52 1.92 1.05
C TYR A 216 23.88 3.33 1.54
N VAL A 217 24.09 3.48 2.85
CA VAL A 217 24.44 4.75 3.50
C VAL A 217 25.84 4.64 4.10
N HIS A 218 26.75 5.55 3.78
CA HIS A 218 28.06 5.59 4.43
C HIS A 218 27.93 6.25 5.81
N ALA A 219 28.01 5.44 6.85
CA ALA A 219 27.78 5.84 8.24
C ALA A 219 28.81 5.16 9.19
N PRO A 220 29.11 5.76 10.35
CA PRO A 220 29.98 5.15 11.36
C PRO A 220 29.35 3.91 12.03
N SER A 221 28.01 3.81 12.03
CA SER A 221 27.27 2.62 12.49
C SER A 221 25.88 2.56 11.85
N ASN A 222 25.14 1.47 12.07
CA ASN A 222 23.74 1.33 11.66
C ASN A 222 22.73 2.00 12.61
N ARG A 223 23.17 2.79 13.61
CA ARG A 223 22.27 3.50 14.52
C ARG A 223 21.38 4.48 13.74
N PRO A 224 20.09 4.63 14.08
CA PRO A 224 19.18 5.51 13.34
C PRO A 224 19.67 6.95 13.18
N THR A 225 20.34 7.52 14.19
CA THR A 225 20.95 8.86 14.13
C THR A 225 22.04 8.96 13.06
N ASP A 226 22.86 7.93 12.95
CA ASP A 226 24.04 7.89 12.07
C ASP A 226 23.60 7.66 10.61
N ILE A 227 22.58 6.82 10.42
CA ILE A 227 21.89 6.61 9.14
C ILE A 227 21.20 7.90 8.67
N VAL A 228 20.42 8.56 9.54
CA VAL A 228 19.75 9.84 9.23
C VAL A 228 20.77 10.91 8.84
N ALA A 229 21.88 11.03 9.57
CA ALA A 229 22.96 11.96 9.24
C ALA A 229 23.62 11.63 7.88
N GLY A 230 23.87 10.36 7.58
CA GLY A 230 24.41 9.93 6.29
C GLY A 230 23.49 10.24 5.10
N ILE A 231 22.18 10.05 5.26
CA ILE A 231 21.17 10.41 4.25
C ILE A 231 21.08 11.93 4.09
N ARG A 232 21.05 12.72 5.18
CA ARG A 232 21.09 14.20 5.12
C ARG A 232 22.33 14.73 4.42
N ALA A 233 23.47 14.06 4.58
CA ALA A 233 24.72 14.39 3.92
C ALA A 233 24.79 13.93 2.45
N GLY A 234 23.81 13.18 1.94
CA GLY A 234 23.81 12.66 0.57
C GLY A 234 24.75 11.48 0.32
N ARG A 235 25.32 10.89 1.38
CA ARG A 235 26.31 9.80 1.36
C ARG A 235 25.66 8.46 1.08
N VAL A 236 25.00 8.36 -0.06
CA VAL A 236 24.08 7.28 -0.40
C VAL A 236 24.27 6.82 -1.84
N TYR A 237 24.21 5.51 -2.05
CA TYR A 237 23.90 4.93 -3.36
C TYR A 237 22.76 3.92 -3.24
N VAL A 238 22.03 3.72 -4.34
CA VAL A 238 20.85 2.86 -4.39
C VAL A 238 21.13 1.69 -5.32
N ALA A 239 20.99 0.47 -4.80
CA ALA A 239 21.28 -0.78 -5.51
C ALA A 239 20.02 -1.62 -5.71
N GLU A 240 19.57 -1.75 -6.95
CA GLU A 240 18.49 -2.64 -7.34
C GLU A 240 18.89 -4.11 -7.11
N ARG A 241 18.03 -4.83 -6.37
CA ARG A 241 18.18 -6.26 -6.03
C ARG A 241 19.57 -6.64 -5.49
N ASP A 242 20.25 -5.69 -4.85
CA ASP A 242 21.62 -5.80 -4.35
C ASP A 242 22.62 -6.42 -5.36
N GLN A 243 22.49 -6.09 -6.65
CA GLN A 243 23.30 -6.71 -7.69
C GLN A 243 24.69 -6.10 -7.83
N ILE A 244 24.89 -4.83 -7.45
CA ILE A 244 26.18 -4.15 -7.52
C ILE A 244 26.41 -3.36 -6.22
N ARG A 245 27.62 -3.50 -5.64
CA ARG A 245 28.15 -2.59 -4.63
C ARG A 245 29.13 -1.63 -5.28
N MET A 246 29.13 -0.36 -4.88
CA MET A 246 30.00 0.66 -5.46
C MET A 246 30.64 1.58 -4.42
N SER A 247 31.74 2.21 -4.81
CA SER A 247 32.29 3.40 -4.18
C SER A 247 32.64 4.41 -5.27
N PHE A 248 32.32 5.68 -5.06
CA PHE A 248 32.59 6.76 -6.00
C PHE A 248 33.07 7.99 -5.24
N SER A 249 34.20 8.55 -5.65
CA SER A 249 34.76 9.76 -5.03
C SER A 249 35.38 10.69 -6.06
N VAL A 250 35.46 11.98 -5.70
CA VAL A 250 36.14 13.03 -6.47
C VAL A 250 37.12 13.76 -5.57
N ASN A 251 38.39 13.81 -5.94
CA ASN A 251 39.51 14.27 -5.10
C ASN A 251 39.57 13.60 -3.71
N GLY A 252 39.04 12.39 -3.57
CA GLY A 252 38.95 11.65 -2.31
C GLY A 252 37.74 12.01 -1.43
N HIS A 253 36.87 12.94 -1.87
CA HIS A 253 35.59 13.25 -1.22
C HIS A 253 34.48 12.35 -1.74
N ASP A 254 33.55 11.98 -0.87
CA ASP A 254 32.51 10.98 -1.11
C ASP A 254 31.21 11.59 -1.66
N MET A 255 30.26 10.75 -2.06
CA MET A 255 28.91 11.13 -2.47
C MET A 255 28.28 12.14 -1.50
N GLY A 256 27.68 13.20 -2.04
CA GLY A 256 27.06 14.29 -1.28
C GLY A 256 28.01 15.41 -0.85
N ASP A 257 29.32 15.16 -0.76
CA ASP A 257 30.30 16.20 -0.41
C ASP A 257 30.41 17.28 -1.52
N ARG A 258 30.95 18.45 -1.14
CA ARG A 258 31.27 19.58 -2.02
C ARG A 258 32.78 19.75 -2.16
N VAL A 259 33.28 19.68 -3.39
CA VAL A 259 34.71 19.67 -3.72
C VAL A 259 35.10 20.96 -4.43
N SER A 260 36.15 21.64 -3.94
CA SER A 260 36.75 22.76 -4.67
C SER A 260 37.61 22.25 -5.83
N THR A 261 37.42 22.80 -7.02
CA THR A 261 38.10 22.34 -8.24
C THR A 261 39.24 23.29 -8.67
N GLN A 262 40.10 23.67 -7.72
CA GLN A 262 41.26 24.52 -8.00
C GLN A 262 42.12 23.92 -9.13
N GLY A 263 42.38 24.72 -10.17
CA GLY A 263 43.13 24.27 -11.35
C GLY A 263 42.33 23.53 -12.44
N GLY A 264 40.99 23.46 -12.35
CA GLY A 264 40.14 22.97 -13.45
C GLY A 264 40.27 21.47 -13.78
N THR A 265 40.89 20.70 -12.88
CA THR A 265 41.02 19.24 -12.98
C THR A 265 40.51 18.58 -11.72
N VAL A 266 40.02 17.33 -11.84
CA VAL A 266 39.58 16.51 -10.71
C VAL A 266 40.03 15.06 -10.90
N ARG A 267 40.43 14.40 -9.81
CA ARG A 267 40.73 12.96 -9.75
C ARG A 267 39.47 12.21 -9.37
N ILE A 268 38.98 11.36 -10.24
CA ILE A 268 37.80 10.51 -10.04
C ILE A 268 38.28 9.11 -9.69
N ALA A 269 37.67 8.49 -8.67
CA ALA A 269 37.85 7.07 -8.40
C ALA A 269 36.49 6.37 -8.33
N ILE A 270 36.35 5.28 -9.08
CA ILE A 270 35.15 4.43 -9.12
C ILE A 270 35.59 2.98 -8.88
N SER A 271 34.96 2.32 -7.92
CA SER A 271 35.02 0.87 -7.79
C SER A 271 33.61 0.31 -7.81
N ALA A 272 33.41 -0.82 -8.49
CA ALA A 272 32.15 -1.54 -8.50
C ALA A 272 32.41 -3.05 -8.48
N THR A 273 31.61 -3.78 -7.70
CA THR A 273 31.63 -5.25 -7.63
C THR A 273 30.20 -5.77 -7.78
N GLY A 274 29.96 -6.57 -8.80
CA GLY A 274 28.68 -7.18 -9.12
C GLY A 274 28.55 -8.62 -8.60
N LYS A 275 27.32 -9.06 -8.34
CA LYS A 275 26.96 -10.49 -8.18
C LYS A 275 26.96 -11.21 -9.54
N SER A 276 26.87 -10.46 -10.64
CA SER A 276 27.04 -10.87 -12.03
C SER A 276 27.91 -9.85 -12.77
N ASP A 277 28.23 -10.10 -14.04
CA ASP A 277 29.07 -9.21 -14.85
C ASP A 277 28.48 -7.81 -14.96
N ILE A 278 29.29 -6.81 -14.63
CA ILE A 278 29.01 -5.40 -14.87
C ILE A 278 29.12 -5.17 -16.37
N ARG A 279 28.00 -4.83 -17.01
CA ARG A 279 27.90 -4.57 -18.45
C ARG A 279 28.20 -3.13 -18.79
N ARG A 280 27.86 -2.18 -17.91
CA ARG A 280 28.07 -0.75 -18.18
C ARG A 280 28.38 0.03 -16.91
N ILE A 281 29.33 0.96 -17.01
CA ILE A 281 29.55 2.04 -16.04
C ILE A 281 29.41 3.36 -16.81
N LEU A 282 28.55 4.26 -16.33
CA LEU A 282 28.37 5.62 -16.86
C LEU A 282 28.88 6.63 -15.84
N LEU A 283 29.80 7.50 -16.25
CA LEU A 283 30.10 8.73 -15.53
C LEU A 283 29.24 9.85 -16.11
N ILE A 284 28.44 10.50 -15.28
CA ILE A 284 27.48 11.55 -15.67
C ILE A 284 27.87 12.85 -15.00
N GLY A 285 27.80 13.96 -15.73
CA GLY A 285 27.95 15.31 -15.19
C GLY A 285 27.07 16.29 -15.94
N ASN A 286 26.36 17.15 -15.21
CA ASN A 286 25.33 18.05 -15.74
C ASN A 286 24.32 17.34 -16.69
N GLY A 287 23.94 16.11 -16.37
CA GLY A 287 23.02 15.28 -17.16
C GLY A 287 23.60 14.68 -18.44
N GLN A 288 24.85 14.97 -18.79
CA GLN A 288 25.52 14.37 -19.94
C GLN A 288 26.39 13.18 -19.50
N ILE A 289 26.37 12.11 -20.29
CA ILE A 289 27.30 10.99 -20.13
C ILE A 289 28.68 11.46 -20.59
N LEU A 290 29.62 11.61 -19.65
CA LEU A 290 30.99 12.05 -19.92
C LEU A 290 31.90 10.90 -20.34
N SER A 291 31.65 9.70 -19.81
CA SER A 291 32.28 8.46 -20.29
C SER A 291 31.40 7.24 -20.04
N THR A 292 31.58 6.24 -20.89
CA THR A 292 30.96 4.91 -20.78
C THR A 292 32.06 3.87 -20.80
N HIS A 293 32.02 2.93 -19.86
CA HIS A 293 32.91 1.76 -19.82
C HIS A 293 32.06 0.50 -19.91
N PHE A 294 32.58 -0.53 -20.58
CA PHE A 294 31.96 -1.85 -20.72
C PHE A 294 32.89 -2.90 -20.10
N PRO A 295 32.78 -3.17 -18.78
CA PRO A 295 33.77 -4.00 -18.08
C PRO A 295 33.72 -5.49 -18.45
N GLU A 296 32.52 -6.01 -18.76
CA GLU A 296 32.25 -7.43 -19.02
C GLU A 296 32.86 -8.37 -17.95
N SER A 297 32.79 -7.91 -16.70
CA SER A 297 33.49 -8.50 -15.55
C SER A 297 32.70 -8.23 -14.27
N PRO A 298 32.71 -9.14 -13.27
CA PRO A 298 32.07 -8.90 -11.97
C PRO A 298 32.80 -7.85 -11.13
N ARG A 299 33.95 -7.34 -11.58
CA ARG A 299 34.71 -6.28 -10.90
C ARG A 299 35.15 -5.19 -11.87
N PHE A 300 35.00 -3.94 -11.45
CA PHE A 300 35.49 -2.77 -12.13
C PHE A 300 36.22 -1.85 -11.14
N PHE A 301 37.36 -1.31 -11.57
CA PHE A 301 38.06 -0.24 -10.88
C PHE A 301 38.58 0.75 -11.92
N MET A 302 38.40 2.03 -11.66
CA MET A 302 38.94 3.12 -12.46
C MET A 302 39.42 4.22 -11.51
N GLU A 303 40.60 4.74 -11.80
CA GLU A 303 41.04 6.02 -11.29
C GLU A 303 41.51 6.89 -12.47
N GLN A 304 40.96 8.10 -12.60
CA GLN A 304 41.20 8.97 -13.74
C GLN A 304 41.20 10.44 -13.34
N THR A 305 42.19 11.20 -13.79
CA THR A 305 42.14 12.67 -13.75
C THR A 305 41.41 13.20 -14.98
N LEU A 306 40.37 14.00 -14.79
CA LEU A 306 39.65 14.70 -15.86
C LEU A 306 39.85 16.21 -15.75
N SER A 307 40.10 16.85 -16.89
CA SER A 307 39.89 18.29 -17.07
C SER A 307 38.40 18.56 -17.17
N ILE A 308 37.89 19.53 -16.42
CA ILE A 308 36.46 19.82 -16.31
C ILE A 308 36.14 21.27 -16.68
N PRO A 309 35.05 21.55 -17.41
CA PRO A 309 34.69 22.90 -17.78
C PRO A 309 34.17 23.69 -16.56
N PRO A 310 34.33 25.03 -16.51
CA PRO A 310 33.80 25.89 -15.44
C PRO A 310 32.27 25.81 -15.24
N THR A 311 31.55 25.23 -16.19
CA THR A 311 30.10 25.01 -16.15
C THR A 311 29.71 23.72 -15.44
N LEU A 312 30.63 22.78 -15.18
CA LEU A 312 30.31 21.53 -14.49
C LEU A 312 29.95 21.80 -13.03
N ARG A 313 28.88 21.16 -12.53
CA ARG A 313 28.34 21.39 -11.17
C ARG A 313 28.36 20.16 -10.29
N TYR A 314 28.32 18.97 -10.88
CA TYR A 314 28.41 17.71 -10.15
C TYR A 314 28.88 16.59 -11.07
N LEU A 315 29.25 15.47 -10.44
CA LEU A 315 29.50 14.18 -11.08
C LEU A 315 28.71 13.10 -10.34
N ARG A 316 28.12 12.14 -11.05
CA ARG A 316 27.47 10.94 -10.48
C ARG A 316 27.70 9.70 -11.36
N VAL A 317 27.46 8.51 -10.82
CA VAL A 317 27.75 7.24 -11.47
C VAL A 317 26.49 6.38 -11.58
N ILE A 318 26.32 5.70 -12.72
CA ILE A 318 25.41 4.57 -12.89
C ILE A 318 26.25 3.33 -13.21
N ALA A 319 25.97 2.22 -12.52
CA ALA A 319 26.51 0.90 -12.82
C ALA A 319 25.37 -0.06 -13.17
N GLU A 320 25.56 -0.92 -14.17
CA GLU A 320 24.52 -1.84 -14.67
C GLU A 320 25.07 -3.24 -14.93
N THR A 321 24.27 -4.23 -14.57
CA THR A 321 24.36 -5.63 -15.03
C THR A 321 23.40 -5.84 -16.21
N ALA A 322 23.13 -7.08 -16.61
CA ALA A 322 22.09 -7.36 -17.60
C ALA A 322 20.68 -6.98 -17.10
N ASP A 323 20.40 -7.18 -15.80
CA ASP A 323 19.03 -7.17 -15.27
C ASP A 323 18.79 -6.10 -14.19
N ALA A 324 19.83 -5.42 -13.69
CA ALA A 324 19.74 -4.51 -12.55
C ALA A 324 20.74 -3.36 -12.61
N LYS A 325 20.35 -2.23 -12.02
CA LYS A 325 21.08 -0.95 -12.02
C LYS A 325 21.45 -0.52 -10.59
N THR A 326 22.50 0.26 -10.45
CA THR A 326 22.91 0.89 -9.19
C THR A 326 23.37 2.30 -9.47
N MET A 327 22.97 3.26 -8.63
CA MET A 327 23.18 4.69 -8.89
C MET A 327 23.71 5.40 -7.65
N SER A 328 24.75 6.22 -7.84
CA SER A 328 25.30 7.07 -6.79
C SER A 328 24.53 8.38 -6.66
N ASN A 329 24.53 8.97 -5.46
CA ASN A 329 24.33 10.41 -5.34
C ASN A 329 25.48 11.20 -5.99
N PRO A 330 25.27 12.50 -6.27
CA PRO A 330 26.29 13.36 -6.86
C PRO A 330 27.40 13.72 -5.86
N VAL A 331 28.63 13.90 -6.36
CA VAL A 331 29.64 14.75 -5.72
C VAL A 331 29.58 16.12 -6.37
N PHE A 332 29.43 17.18 -5.58
CA PHE A 332 29.25 18.55 -6.07
C PHE A 332 30.59 19.25 -6.30
N LEU A 333 30.65 20.09 -7.33
CA LEU A 333 31.85 20.81 -7.75
C LEU A 333 31.67 22.31 -7.53
N MET A 334 32.55 22.89 -6.72
CA MET A 334 32.57 24.31 -6.35
C MET A 334 33.74 25.01 -7.04
N GLN A 335 33.51 26.22 -7.56
CA GLN A 335 34.55 27.06 -8.16
C GLN A 335 34.69 28.39 -7.42
N GLU A 336 35.90 28.96 -7.42
CA GLU A 336 36.19 30.23 -6.78
C GLU A 336 35.33 31.37 -7.36
N GLY A 337 34.95 32.33 -6.50
CA GLY A 337 34.11 33.47 -6.87
C GLY A 337 32.59 33.21 -6.81
N THR A 338 32.14 31.95 -6.77
CA THR A 338 30.72 31.65 -6.50
C THR A 338 30.41 31.73 -5.00
N ASN A 339 30.37 32.95 -4.46
CA ASN A 339 29.80 33.18 -3.14
C ASN A 339 28.37 32.66 -3.11
N GLY A 340 28.12 31.64 -2.29
CA GLY A 340 26.83 30.98 -2.15
C GLY A 340 25.78 31.92 -1.56
N LYS A 341 25.13 32.73 -2.41
CA LYS A 341 23.91 33.47 -2.07
C LYS A 341 22.69 32.53 -1.97
N ASN A 342 22.77 31.57 -1.07
CA ASN A 342 21.62 31.11 -0.31
C ASN A 342 21.77 31.68 1.11
N GLU A 343 21.70 33.01 1.21
CA GLU A 343 21.26 33.64 2.44
C GLU A 343 19.84 33.11 2.69
N THR A 344 19.72 32.21 3.67
CA THR A 344 18.43 31.78 4.18
C THR A 344 17.67 33.02 4.62
N ALA A 345 16.53 33.31 4.00
CA ALA A 345 15.62 34.32 4.50
C ALA A 345 15.35 34.06 5.99
N PRO A 346 15.30 35.10 6.86
CA PRO A 346 15.10 34.89 8.29
C PRO A 346 13.85 34.06 8.52
N ALA A 347 14.00 32.89 9.15
CA ALA A 347 12.87 32.03 9.45
C ALA A 347 11.85 32.82 10.28
N ALA A 348 10.57 32.72 9.91
CA ALA A 348 9.50 33.37 10.65
C ALA A 348 9.56 32.89 12.10
N VAL A 349 9.67 33.83 13.06
CA VAL A 349 9.83 33.48 14.48
C VAL A 349 8.58 32.72 14.94
N HIS A 350 8.73 31.43 15.16
CA HIS A 350 7.63 30.52 15.50
C HIS A 350 6.78 31.07 16.65
N PRO A 351 5.44 31.01 16.63
CA PRO A 351 4.59 31.67 17.65
C PRO A 351 4.89 31.27 19.10
N LEU A 352 5.33 30.02 19.34
CA LEU A 352 5.76 29.54 20.67
C LEU A 352 7.20 29.92 21.05
N SER A 353 7.95 30.67 20.24
CA SER A 353 9.32 31.08 20.57
C SER A 353 9.44 31.89 21.87
N PRO A 354 8.50 32.79 22.23
CA PRO A 354 8.50 33.43 23.55
C PRO A 354 8.34 32.42 24.69
N ALA A 355 7.40 31.47 24.56
CA ALA A 355 7.16 30.41 25.53
C ALA A 355 8.39 29.50 25.72
N ARG A 356 9.03 29.09 24.62
CA ARG A 356 10.26 28.26 24.64
C ARG A 356 11.46 29.00 25.22
N ARG A 357 11.65 30.29 24.89
CA ARG A 357 12.70 31.12 25.51
C ARG A 357 12.50 31.29 27.02
N LEU A 358 11.25 31.52 27.45
CA LEU A 358 10.89 31.64 28.86
C LEU A 358 11.14 30.32 29.62
N ALA A 359 10.70 29.19 29.05
CA ALA A 359 10.98 27.85 29.60
C ALA A 359 12.48 27.54 29.71
N ALA A 360 13.29 28.02 28.75
CA ALA A 360 14.74 27.85 28.79
C ALA A 360 15.46 28.79 29.77
N SER A 361 14.84 29.91 30.16
CA SER A 361 15.49 30.92 31.02
C SER A 361 15.51 30.57 32.51
N ALA A 362 14.60 29.74 33.01
CA ALA A 362 14.60 29.26 34.39
C ALA A 362 13.85 27.91 34.53
N PRO A 363 14.36 26.94 35.32
CA PRO A 363 13.70 25.66 35.55
C PRO A 363 12.25 25.76 36.10
N ASP A 364 11.98 26.82 36.89
CA ASP A 364 10.70 27.03 37.57
C ASP A 364 9.67 27.83 36.74
N ALA A 365 10.05 28.35 35.56
CA ALA A 365 9.21 29.21 34.72
C ALA A 365 7.93 28.52 34.14
N ARG A 366 7.65 27.28 34.51
CA ARG A 366 6.47 26.51 34.05
C ARG A 366 5.14 27.21 34.35
N GLN A 367 5.04 27.93 35.48
CA GLN A 367 3.83 28.67 35.82
C GLN A 367 3.63 29.89 34.90
N ASP A 368 4.71 30.62 34.58
CA ASP A 368 4.65 31.79 33.70
C ASP A 368 4.37 31.39 32.24
N VAL A 369 4.97 30.30 31.78
CA VAL A 369 4.69 29.70 30.46
C VAL A 369 3.23 29.20 30.39
N GLN A 370 2.72 28.58 31.46
CA GLN A 370 1.31 28.19 31.55
C GLN A 370 0.39 29.42 31.51
N ALA A 371 0.72 30.51 32.22
CA ALA A 371 -0.04 31.75 32.19
C ALA A 371 -0.04 32.42 30.80
N LEU A 372 1.07 32.34 30.05
CA LEU A 372 1.18 32.84 28.68
C LEU A 372 0.29 32.08 27.69
N LEU A 373 0.23 30.74 27.80
CA LEU A 373 -0.51 29.90 26.85
C LEU A 373 -1.99 29.68 27.22
N THR A 374 -2.39 29.89 28.47
CA THR A 374 -3.78 29.66 28.89
C THR A 374 -4.81 30.53 28.16
N PRO A 375 -4.61 31.85 27.97
CA PRO A 375 -5.55 32.70 27.23
C PRO A 375 -5.71 32.29 25.75
N TRP A 376 -4.72 31.61 25.17
CA TRP A 376 -4.79 31.16 23.78
C TRP A 376 -5.75 29.98 23.59
N LEU A 377 -6.16 29.29 24.67
CA LEU A 377 -7.14 28.20 24.60
C LEU A 377 -8.55 28.68 24.23
N ASP A 378 -8.86 29.96 24.47
CA ASP A 378 -10.16 30.57 24.18
C ASP A 378 -10.07 31.65 23.07
N ASP A 379 -8.93 31.76 22.38
CA ASP A 379 -8.73 32.75 21.30
C ASP A 379 -9.65 32.42 20.10
N PRO A 380 -10.27 33.42 19.44
CA PRO A 380 -11.12 33.19 18.28
C PRO A 380 -10.40 32.45 17.14
N ASP A 381 -9.08 32.62 16.99
CA ASP A 381 -8.27 31.89 15.99
C ASP A 381 -8.08 30.41 16.37
N PRO A 382 -8.63 29.45 15.58
CA PRO A 382 -8.42 28.01 15.77
C PRO A 382 -6.94 27.60 15.87
N GLN A 383 -6.06 28.30 15.15
CA GLN A 383 -4.64 27.98 15.08
C GLN A 383 -3.91 28.28 16.39
N LYS A 384 -4.27 29.37 17.07
CA LYS A 384 -3.75 29.65 18.41
C LYS A 384 -4.24 28.66 19.45
N ARG A 385 -5.52 28.23 19.39
CA ARG A 385 -6.05 27.20 20.31
C ARG A 385 -5.28 25.89 20.19
N MET A 386 -4.99 25.45 18.97
CA MET A 386 -4.15 24.26 18.72
C MET A 386 -2.68 24.48 19.15
N GLN A 387 -2.09 25.64 18.83
CA GLN A 387 -0.72 25.99 19.26
C GLN A 387 -0.58 26.06 20.80
N ALA A 388 -1.61 26.48 21.51
CA ALA A 388 -1.65 26.52 22.96
C ALA A 388 -1.49 25.11 23.55
N VAL A 389 -2.35 24.16 23.18
CA VAL A 389 -2.24 22.77 23.69
C VAL A 389 -0.97 22.08 23.20
N TYR A 390 -0.52 22.35 21.97
CA TYR A 390 0.78 21.86 21.48
C TYR A 390 1.92 22.33 22.38
N GLY A 391 2.04 23.64 22.61
CA GLY A 391 3.08 24.22 23.46
C GLY A 391 3.01 23.77 24.92
N MET A 392 1.79 23.57 25.45
CA MET A 392 1.60 23.02 26.79
C MET A 392 2.10 21.56 26.90
N LEU A 393 1.90 20.74 25.86
CA LEU A 393 2.38 19.35 25.81
C LEU A 393 3.90 19.28 25.60
N ASP A 394 4.41 20.02 24.60
CA ASP A 394 5.84 20.16 24.23
C ASP A 394 6.70 20.55 25.45
N LEU A 395 6.18 21.45 26.30
CA LEU A 395 6.87 21.96 27.49
C LEU A 395 6.48 21.22 28.79
N GLY A 396 5.69 20.15 28.71
CA GLY A 396 5.34 19.29 29.85
C GLY A 396 4.55 20.00 30.97
N LEU A 397 3.67 20.93 30.62
CA LEU A 397 2.99 21.79 31.60
C LEU A 397 1.84 21.07 32.34
N PRO A 398 1.59 21.38 33.63
CA PRO A 398 0.68 20.60 34.48
C PRO A 398 -0.76 20.46 33.96
N ASN A 399 -1.28 21.48 33.26
CA ASN A 399 -2.66 21.48 32.76
C ASN A 399 -2.80 20.96 31.31
N ALA A 400 -1.70 20.66 30.59
CA ALA A 400 -1.73 20.37 29.16
C ALA A 400 -2.78 19.31 28.77
N ARG A 401 -2.78 18.17 29.48
CA ARG A 401 -3.72 17.06 29.26
C ARG A 401 -5.17 17.42 29.64
N LYS A 402 -5.40 18.38 30.54
CA LYS A 402 -6.74 18.89 30.87
C LYS A 402 -7.24 19.80 29.74
N SER A 403 -6.40 20.70 29.25
CA SER A 403 -6.71 21.61 28.14
C SER A 403 -7.09 20.86 26.86
N VAL A 404 -6.38 19.78 26.51
CA VAL A 404 -6.74 18.92 25.36
C VAL A 404 -8.16 18.34 25.49
N ARG A 405 -8.55 17.88 26.68
CA ARG A 405 -9.91 17.34 26.92
C ARG A 405 -11.00 18.39 26.74
N VAL A 406 -10.70 19.66 27.00
CA VAL A 406 -11.62 20.79 26.73
C VAL A 406 -11.74 21.01 25.22
N LEU A 407 -10.61 21.10 24.50
CA LEU A 407 -10.61 21.31 23.05
C LEU A 407 -11.18 20.13 22.24
N CYS A 408 -11.28 18.94 22.81
CA CYS A 408 -12.04 17.83 22.20
C CYS A 408 -13.55 18.13 22.05
N ALA A 409 -14.06 19.21 22.68
CA ALA A 409 -15.42 19.71 22.54
C ALA A 409 -15.50 21.10 21.87
N ASP A 410 -14.43 21.54 21.20
CA ASP A 410 -14.37 22.83 20.49
C ASP A 410 -15.45 22.94 19.39
N THR A 411 -15.97 24.14 19.17
CA THR A 411 -16.97 24.39 18.11
C THR A 411 -16.40 24.18 16.71
N THR A 412 -15.08 24.33 16.53
CA THR A 412 -14.38 24.25 15.25
C THR A 412 -13.82 22.85 15.02
N THR A 413 -14.25 22.20 13.93
CA THR A 413 -13.89 20.81 13.62
C THR A 413 -12.38 20.55 13.57
N VAL A 414 -11.57 21.45 13.00
CA VAL A 414 -10.10 21.27 12.96
C VAL A 414 -9.48 21.21 14.36
N VAL A 415 -9.98 22.00 15.31
CA VAL A 415 -9.50 21.99 16.69
C VAL A 415 -9.92 20.72 17.42
N ARG A 416 -11.14 20.22 17.18
CA ARG A 416 -11.58 18.92 17.71
C ARG A 416 -10.76 17.76 17.14
N ARG A 417 -10.48 17.73 15.83
CA ARG A 417 -9.59 16.75 15.18
C ARG A 417 -8.22 16.74 15.85
N TYR A 418 -7.61 17.91 15.98
CA TYR A 418 -6.32 18.09 16.63
C TYR A 418 -6.32 17.61 18.09
N ALA A 419 -7.33 18.02 18.87
CA ALA A 419 -7.44 17.64 20.27
C ALA A 419 -7.73 16.14 20.47
N ALA A 420 -8.57 15.53 19.61
CA ALA A 420 -8.82 14.09 19.60
C ALA A 420 -7.53 13.30 19.30
N ARG A 421 -6.76 13.75 18.30
CA ARG A 421 -5.43 13.20 17.96
C ARG A 421 -4.46 13.27 19.14
N MET A 422 -4.40 14.42 19.83
CA MET A 422 -3.57 14.57 21.03
C MET A 422 -4.06 13.64 22.17
N LEU A 423 -5.37 13.57 22.40
CA LEU A 423 -5.96 12.69 23.43
C LEU A 423 -5.60 11.22 23.19
N ALA A 424 -5.59 10.76 21.94
CA ALA A 424 -5.24 9.38 21.60
C ALA A 424 -3.84 8.95 22.10
N GLY A 425 -2.91 9.88 22.26
CA GLY A 425 -1.57 9.60 22.81
C GLY A 425 -1.50 9.41 24.34
N PHE A 426 -2.55 9.76 25.10
CA PHE A 426 -2.51 9.68 26.57
C PHE A 426 -3.88 9.43 27.26
N ALA A 427 -4.89 8.98 26.50
CA ALA A 427 -6.22 8.70 27.03
C ALA A 427 -6.19 7.67 28.17
N VAL A 428 -7.10 7.81 29.13
CA VAL A 428 -7.23 6.90 30.28
C VAL A 428 -8.68 6.40 30.40
N PRO A 429 -8.98 5.32 31.17
CA PRO A 429 -10.36 4.83 31.34
C PRO A 429 -11.39 5.88 31.76
N GLY A 430 -10.96 6.93 32.49
CA GLY A 430 -11.84 8.06 32.86
C GLY A 430 -12.33 8.90 31.68
N ASP A 431 -11.72 8.78 30.50
CA ASP A 431 -12.06 9.56 29.30
C ASP A 431 -13.18 8.95 28.47
N LEU A 432 -13.73 7.79 28.84
CA LEU A 432 -14.72 7.06 28.01
C LEU A 432 -15.96 7.89 27.62
N ALA A 433 -16.42 8.79 28.48
CA ALA A 433 -17.54 9.69 28.17
C ALA A 433 -17.18 10.79 27.15
N LEU A 434 -15.89 11.17 27.05
CA LEU A 434 -15.37 12.04 26.01
C LEU A 434 -15.13 11.25 24.72
N ILE A 435 -14.47 10.10 24.82
CA ILE A 435 -14.20 9.17 23.70
C ILE A 435 -15.48 8.77 22.97
N ARG A 436 -16.56 8.46 23.70
CA ARG A 436 -17.88 8.16 23.12
C ARG A 436 -18.45 9.32 22.29
N ARG A 437 -18.15 10.58 22.66
CA ARG A 437 -18.55 11.75 21.87
C ARG A 437 -17.71 11.91 20.62
N LEU A 438 -16.40 11.66 20.70
CA LEU A 438 -15.49 11.66 19.55
C LEU A 438 -15.89 10.59 18.52
N ILE A 439 -16.17 9.38 18.99
CA ILE A 439 -16.70 8.24 18.20
C ILE A 439 -18.06 8.55 17.54
N ALA A 440 -18.83 9.50 18.07
CA ALA A 440 -20.13 9.91 17.54
C ALA A 440 -20.09 11.24 16.76
N ASP A 441 -18.91 11.82 16.50
CA ASP A 441 -18.79 13.07 15.74
C ASP A 441 -19.16 12.84 14.27
N ALA A 442 -19.75 13.85 13.63
CA ALA A 442 -20.06 13.82 12.21
C ALA A 442 -18.79 13.69 11.35
N ASP A 443 -17.66 14.19 11.85
CA ASP A 443 -16.37 14.15 11.19
C ASP A 443 -15.64 12.80 11.38
N ALA A 444 -15.28 12.16 10.27
CA ALA A 444 -14.69 10.83 10.28
C ALA A 444 -13.24 10.79 10.81
N GLU A 445 -12.47 11.88 10.74
CA GLU A 445 -11.14 11.93 11.38
C GLU A 445 -11.30 12.01 12.91
N ILE A 446 -12.30 12.75 13.40
CA ILE A 446 -12.61 12.80 14.83
C ILE A 446 -13.05 11.43 15.34
N ARG A 447 -13.88 10.69 14.60
CA ARG A 447 -14.27 9.31 14.96
C ARG A 447 -13.09 8.36 15.00
N LEU A 448 -12.20 8.44 14.00
CA LEU A 448 -10.93 7.69 13.95
C LEU A 448 -10.08 7.94 15.20
N TRP A 449 -9.83 9.21 15.55
CA TRP A 449 -9.07 9.54 16.75
C TRP A 449 -9.80 9.16 18.04
N GLY A 450 -11.13 9.13 18.03
CA GLY A 450 -11.95 8.53 19.07
C GLY A 450 -11.69 7.03 19.26
N VAL A 451 -11.57 6.26 18.17
CA VAL A 451 -11.15 4.85 18.22
C VAL A 451 -9.76 4.70 18.83
N ARG A 452 -8.78 5.46 18.35
CA ARG A 452 -7.39 5.41 18.87
C ARG A 452 -7.31 5.82 20.34
N ALA A 453 -8.10 6.79 20.78
CA ALA A 453 -8.24 7.13 22.19
C ALA A 453 -8.90 6.02 23.02
N LEU A 454 -9.84 5.26 22.45
CA LEU A 454 -10.43 4.09 23.11
C LEU A 454 -9.42 2.94 23.29
N GLU A 455 -8.54 2.72 22.31
CA GLU A 455 -7.44 1.75 22.42
C GLU A 455 -6.52 2.10 23.59
N THR A 456 -6.00 3.34 23.62
CA THR A 456 -5.11 3.83 24.69
C THR A 456 -5.79 3.84 26.07
N ALA A 457 -7.09 4.17 26.14
CA ALA A 457 -7.87 4.12 27.38
C ALA A 457 -8.20 2.69 27.84
N GLY A 458 -8.12 1.68 26.96
CA GLY A 458 -8.37 0.27 27.26
C GLY A 458 -9.65 -0.27 26.63
N VAL A 459 -9.50 -0.92 25.47
CA VAL A 459 -10.57 -1.46 24.60
C VAL A 459 -11.72 -2.20 25.32
N ARG A 460 -11.44 -2.95 26.39
CA ARG A 460 -12.45 -3.77 27.10
C ARG A 460 -13.71 -3.02 27.49
N GLN A 461 -13.60 -1.74 27.85
CA GLN A 461 -14.75 -0.92 28.31
C GLN A 461 -15.53 -0.25 27.17
N GLY A 462 -15.04 -0.30 25.93
CA GLY A 462 -15.73 0.25 24.75
C GLY A 462 -15.91 -0.73 23.59
N ARG A 463 -15.74 -2.04 23.81
CA ARG A 463 -15.91 -3.10 22.79
C ARG A 463 -17.19 -2.93 21.94
N SER A 464 -18.31 -2.57 22.56
CA SER A 464 -19.57 -2.35 21.84
C SER A 464 -19.49 -1.21 20.83
N LEU A 465 -18.78 -0.12 21.16
CA LEU A 465 -18.58 1.03 20.27
C LEU A 465 -17.78 0.62 19.03
N LEU A 466 -16.71 -0.16 19.21
CA LEU A 466 -15.93 -0.68 18.09
C LEU A 466 -16.77 -1.59 17.19
N LEU A 467 -17.59 -2.47 17.78
CA LEU A 467 -18.47 -3.35 17.02
C LEU A 467 -19.56 -2.60 16.23
N ASP A 468 -19.97 -1.43 16.71
CA ASP A 468 -20.90 -0.53 15.99
C ASP A 468 -20.19 0.22 14.86
N LEU A 469 -18.94 0.64 15.07
CA LEU A 469 -18.09 1.31 14.07
C LEU A 469 -17.62 0.42 12.91
N LEU A 470 -17.78 -0.91 13.00
CA LEU A 470 -17.60 -1.80 11.85
C LEU A 470 -18.57 -1.48 10.70
N GLU A 471 -19.64 -0.72 10.97
CA GLU A 471 -20.61 -0.29 9.96
C GLU A 471 -20.45 1.21 9.61
N ASP A 472 -19.32 1.82 9.97
CA ASP A 472 -19.04 3.22 9.66
C ASP A 472 -18.84 3.43 8.14
N PRO A 473 -19.51 4.43 7.52
CA PRO A 473 -19.34 4.70 6.09
C PRO A 473 -17.94 5.16 5.71
N ALA A 474 -17.13 5.63 6.67
CA ALA A 474 -15.73 5.96 6.45
C ALA A 474 -14.85 4.72 6.68
N TYR A 475 -14.32 4.16 5.59
CA TYR A 475 -13.53 2.92 5.59
C TYR A 475 -12.40 2.91 6.63
N TRP A 476 -11.72 4.04 6.85
CA TRP A 476 -10.64 4.15 7.84
C TRP A 476 -11.13 4.05 9.31
N VAL A 477 -12.36 4.47 9.60
CA VAL A 477 -12.96 4.32 10.94
C VAL A 477 -13.37 2.87 11.19
N HIS A 478 -14.02 2.24 10.20
CA HIS A 478 -14.30 0.80 10.19
C HIS A 478 -13.02 -0.02 10.39
N TYR A 479 -11.98 0.27 9.61
CA TYR A 479 -10.70 -0.43 9.67
C TYR A 479 -10.01 -0.27 11.04
N ALA A 480 -9.97 0.94 11.60
CA ALA A 480 -9.43 1.15 12.95
C ALA A 480 -10.23 0.41 14.03
N ALA A 481 -11.56 0.36 13.89
CA ALA A 481 -12.41 -0.38 14.83
C ALA A 481 -12.21 -1.91 14.73
N MET A 482 -12.02 -2.41 13.51
CA MET A 482 -11.64 -3.80 13.25
C MET A 482 -10.28 -4.14 13.86
N GLU A 483 -9.25 -3.32 13.63
CA GLU A 483 -7.90 -3.53 14.19
C GLU A 483 -7.95 -3.62 15.72
N ALA A 484 -8.62 -2.66 16.37
CA ALA A 484 -8.80 -2.63 17.82
C ALA A 484 -9.52 -3.89 18.36
N LEU A 485 -10.47 -4.46 17.61
CA LEU A 485 -11.16 -5.69 17.96
C LEU A 485 -10.30 -6.94 17.73
N VAL A 486 -9.51 -6.98 16.65
CA VAL A 486 -8.57 -8.09 16.37
C VAL A 486 -7.47 -8.13 17.44
N GLU A 487 -6.89 -6.99 17.81
CA GLU A 487 -5.92 -6.90 18.91
C GLU A 487 -6.56 -7.37 20.24
N ALA A 488 -7.76 -6.87 20.57
CA ALA A 488 -8.49 -7.29 21.76
C ALA A 488 -8.85 -8.79 21.77
N SER A 489 -9.03 -9.42 20.60
CA SER A 489 -9.34 -10.85 20.49
C SER A 489 -8.21 -11.76 20.98
N SER A 490 -6.96 -11.26 20.99
CA SER A 490 -5.80 -11.97 21.52
C SER A 490 -5.86 -12.15 23.04
N ALA A 491 -6.52 -11.21 23.74
CA ALA A 491 -6.75 -11.26 25.19
C ALA A 491 -8.14 -11.81 25.56
N ASP A 492 -9.11 -11.74 24.64
CA ASP A 492 -10.47 -12.25 24.83
C ASP A 492 -11.04 -12.85 23.53
N PRO A 493 -10.92 -14.18 23.35
CA PRO A 493 -11.39 -14.88 22.15
C PRO A 493 -12.90 -14.78 21.88
N SER A 494 -13.71 -14.32 22.85
CA SER A 494 -15.17 -14.14 22.69
C SER A 494 -15.55 -13.00 21.75
N VAL A 495 -14.59 -12.12 21.42
CA VAL A 495 -14.77 -11.07 20.40
C VAL A 495 -15.24 -11.66 19.06
N PHE A 496 -14.67 -12.80 18.65
CA PHE A 496 -15.09 -13.49 17.42
C PHE A 496 -16.50 -14.09 17.48
N ASP A 497 -16.98 -14.47 18.67
CA ASP A 497 -18.34 -15.02 18.81
C ASP A 497 -19.40 -13.90 18.73
N GLU A 498 -19.04 -12.67 19.10
CA GLU A 498 -19.87 -11.47 18.90
C GLU A 498 -19.83 -10.99 17.44
N LEU A 499 -18.67 -11.07 16.79
CA LEU A 499 -18.56 -10.85 15.34
C LEU A 499 -19.40 -11.86 14.55
N GLU A 500 -19.47 -13.13 14.97
CA GLU A 500 -20.32 -14.17 14.35
C GLU A 500 -21.81 -13.79 14.48
N ARG A 501 -22.24 -13.32 15.65
CA ARG A 501 -23.60 -12.79 15.87
C ARG A 501 -23.92 -11.57 15.01
N ARG A 502 -22.96 -10.63 14.84
CA ARG A 502 -23.12 -9.44 13.99
C ARG A 502 -23.33 -9.83 12.53
N VAL A 503 -22.48 -10.71 11.98
CA VAL A 503 -22.62 -11.22 10.61
C VAL A 503 -23.94 -11.98 10.43
N GLU A 504 -24.39 -12.76 11.43
CA GLU A 504 -25.70 -13.42 11.41
C GLU A 504 -26.91 -12.48 11.44
N ALA A 505 -26.75 -11.28 12.01
CA ALA A 505 -27.72 -10.19 11.97
C ALA A 505 -27.63 -9.34 10.68
N GLY A 506 -26.77 -9.70 9.72
CA GLY A 506 -26.58 -8.96 8.47
C GLY A 506 -25.70 -7.72 8.59
N LYS A 507 -24.93 -7.58 9.68
CA LYS A 507 -23.91 -6.53 9.86
C LYS A 507 -22.61 -6.98 9.20
N LEU A 508 -22.44 -6.56 7.95
CA LEU A 508 -21.44 -7.13 7.03
C LEU A 508 -20.01 -6.63 7.27
N GLY A 509 -19.81 -5.48 7.92
CA GLY A 509 -18.46 -5.00 8.25
C GLY A 509 -17.74 -5.94 9.21
N ALA A 510 -18.48 -6.64 10.07
CA ALA A 510 -17.93 -7.70 10.90
C ALA A 510 -17.37 -8.91 10.13
N ALA A 511 -17.73 -9.12 8.86
CA ALA A 511 -17.29 -10.27 8.10
C ALA A 511 -15.79 -10.21 7.73
N GLU A 512 -15.27 -9.02 7.44
CA GLU A 512 -13.85 -8.82 7.10
C GLU A 512 -12.93 -9.33 8.22
N THR A 513 -13.33 -9.11 9.49
CA THR A 513 -12.60 -9.53 10.69
C THR A 513 -12.28 -11.03 10.74
N PHE A 514 -13.05 -11.88 10.04
CA PHE A 514 -12.78 -13.32 9.98
C PHE A 514 -11.55 -13.68 9.15
N ARG A 515 -10.94 -12.72 8.44
CA ARG A 515 -9.59 -12.87 7.84
C ARG A 515 -8.50 -13.12 8.90
N TRP A 516 -8.71 -12.71 10.15
CA TRP A 516 -7.80 -12.97 11.29
C TRP A 516 -8.29 -14.09 12.23
N ALA A 517 -9.49 -14.64 12.01
CA ALA A 517 -9.94 -15.83 12.71
C ALA A 517 -9.17 -17.07 12.25
N SER A 518 -9.05 -18.08 13.13
CA SER A 518 -8.41 -19.35 12.80
C SER A 518 -9.08 -20.05 11.61
N PRO A 519 -8.35 -20.84 10.80
CA PRO A 519 -8.91 -21.51 9.62
C PRO A 519 -10.14 -22.36 9.94
N SER A 520 -10.15 -23.09 11.07
CA SER A 520 -11.28 -23.90 11.51
C SER A 520 -12.53 -23.08 11.82
N ARG A 521 -12.37 -21.89 12.45
CA ARG A 521 -13.49 -20.99 12.76
C ARG A 521 -14.04 -20.36 11.48
N ARG A 522 -13.17 -19.93 10.56
CA ARG A 522 -13.59 -19.42 9.24
C ARG A 522 -14.34 -20.48 8.43
N GLN A 523 -13.82 -21.70 8.37
CA GLN A 523 -14.48 -22.80 7.66
C GLN A 523 -15.86 -23.12 8.27
N LYS A 524 -15.98 -23.10 9.60
CA LYS A 524 -17.26 -23.31 10.30
C LYS A 524 -18.30 -22.24 9.96
N ILE A 525 -17.95 -20.96 10.03
CA ILE A 525 -18.90 -19.87 9.73
C ILE A 525 -19.28 -19.84 8.25
N VAL A 526 -18.30 -19.98 7.33
CA VAL A 526 -18.56 -20.08 5.88
C VAL A 526 -19.51 -21.25 5.60
N GLY A 527 -19.21 -22.45 6.08
CA GLY A 527 -20.07 -23.63 5.87
C GLY A 527 -21.50 -23.47 6.43
N LYS A 528 -21.67 -22.73 7.54
CA LYS A 528 -22.99 -22.41 8.09
C LYS A 528 -23.80 -21.50 7.15
N PHE A 529 -23.17 -20.48 6.55
CA PHE A 529 -23.84 -19.60 5.59
C PHE A 529 -24.03 -20.27 4.23
N GLU A 530 -23.07 -21.06 3.75
CA GLU A 530 -23.20 -21.85 2.51
C GLU A 530 -24.37 -22.83 2.62
N ALA A 531 -24.49 -23.56 3.73
CA ALA A 531 -25.61 -24.49 3.95
C ALA A 531 -26.98 -23.79 4.04
N ARG A 532 -27.03 -22.51 4.44
CA ARG A 532 -28.25 -21.68 4.37
C ARG A 532 -28.51 -21.23 2.94
N TYR A 533 -27.49 -20.74 2.24
CA TYR A 533 -27.58 -20.25 0.87
C TYR A 533 -27.98 -21.35 -0.12
N LEU A 534 -27.44 -22.57 0.02
CA LEU A 534 -27.82 -23.73 -0.80
C LEU A 534 -29.27 -24.19 -0.58
N LYS A 535 -29.88 -23.87 0.57
CA LYS A 535 -31.31 -24.16 0.85
C LYS A 535 -32.23 -23.03 0.40
N THR A 536 -31.79 -21.79 0.49
CA THR A 536 -32.59 -20.60 0.18
C THR A 536 -31.65 -19.47 -0.26
N PRO A 537 -31.30 -19.38 -1.55
CA PRO A 537 -30.34 -18.39 -2.03
C PRO A 537 -30.93 -16.98 -2.01
N THR A 538 -30.26 -16.06 -1.30
CA THR A 538 -30.66 -14.64 -1.20
C THR A 538 -29.46 -13.70 -1.34
N GLU A 539 -29.68 -12.46 -1.77
CA GLU A 539 -28.65 -11.42 -1.91
C GLU A 539 -28.01 -11.08 -0.56
N PRO A 540 -28.74 -10.99 0.58
CA PRO A 540 -28.11 -10.85 1.90
C PRO A 540 -27.21 -12.04 2.29
N LEU A 541 -27.62 -13.29 2.02
CA LEU A 541 -26.78 -14.46 2.30
C LEU A 541 -25.55 -14.52 1.39
N PHE A 542 -25.70 -14.11 0.12
CA PHE A 542 -24.57 -13.98 -0.79
C PHE A 542 -23.62 -12.85 -0.39
N ALA A 543 -24.12 -11.67 -0.06
CA ALA A 543 -23.30 -10.55 0.41
C ALA A 543 -22.54 -10.93 1.68
N THR A 544 -23.17 -11.69 2.57
CA THR A 544 -22.51 -12.29 3.74
C THR A 544 -21.38 -13.23 3.35
N LEU A 545 -21.62 -14.17 2.43
CA LEU A 545 -20.59 -15.12 1.99
C LEU A 545 -19.45 -14.42 1.24
N ALA A 546 -19.75 -13.46 0.37
CA ALA A 546 -18.76 -12.65 -0.33
C ALA A 546 -17.90 -11.83 0.64
N ALA A 547 -18.49 -11.24 1.68
CA ALA A 547 -17.77 -10.52 2.73
C ALA A 547 -16.96 -11.45 3.67
N LEU A 548 -17.33 -12.74 3.75
CA LEU A 548 -16.51 -13.81 4.34
C LEU A 548 -15.48 -14.41 3.36
N PHE A 549 -15.29 -13.80 2.19
CA PHE A 549 -14.39 -14.23 1.10
C PHE A 549 -14.70 -15.62 0.51
N ALA A 550 -15.97 -16.05 0.60
CA ALA A 550 -16.47 -17.25 -0.04
C ALA A 550 -17.27 -16.90 -1.31
N SER A 551 -17.04 -17.65 -2.39
CA SER A 551 -17.80 -17.56 -3.64
C SER A 551 -18.72 -18.78 -3.75
N PRO A 552 -19.94 -18.74 -3.19
CA PRO A 552 -20.84 -19.88 -3.23
C PRO A 552 -21.41 -20.06 -4.64
N SER A 553 -20.94 -21.07 -5.36
CA SER A 553 -21.55 -21.48 -6.62
C SER A 553 -22.89 -22.16 -6.35
N LEU A 554 -24.00 -21.58 -6.81
CA LEU A 554 -25.21 -22.37 -7.04
C LEU A 554 -24.87 -23.41 -8.12
N LYS A 555 -24.85 -24.70 -7.76
CA LYS A 555 -24.54 -25.80 -8.68
C LYS A 555 -25.72 -26.07 -9.62
N VAL A 556 -26.21 -25.05 -10.33
CA VAL A 556 -27.18 -25.22 -11.41
C VAL A 556 -26.44 -25.95 -12.53
N THR A 557 -26.81 -27.18 -12.79
CA THR A 557 -26.16 -28.04 -13.79
C THR A 557 -27.17 -28.46 -14.84
N SER A 558 -26.77 -28.43 -16.11
CA SER A 558 -27.49 -29.14 -17.17
C SER A 558 -26.52 -30.01 -17.96
N ASP A 559 -26.98 -31.20 -18.31
CA ASP A 559 -26.34 -31.97 -19.36
C ASP A 559 -26.59 -31.28 -20.72
N VAL A 560 -25.59 -31.33 -21.60
CA VAL A 560 -25.69 -30.89 -23.00
C VAL A 560 -25.76 -32.13 -23.87
N ARG A 561 -26.85 -32.25 -24.61
CA ARG A 561 -27.12 -33.44 -25.44
C ARG A 561 -26.50 -33.34 -26.82
N ARG A 562 -26.09 -34.50 -27.34
CA ARG A 562 -25.81 -34.64 -28.77
C ARG A 562 -27.13 -34.68 -29.53
N ALA A 563 -27.34 -33.76 -30.47
CA ALA A 563 -28.58 -33.64 -31.23
C ALA A 563 -28.38 -33.91 -32.75
N LEU A 564 -29.48 -33.88 -33.49
CA LEU A 564 -29.45 -33.56 -34.93
C LEU A 564 -29.13 -32.07 -35.08
N SER A 565 -28.46 -31.66 -36.17
CA SER A 565 -28.16 -30.23 -36.39
C SER A 565 -29.47 -29.46 -36.60
N PRO A 566 -29.77 -28.44 -35.77
CA PRO A 566 -30.80 -27.48 -36.11
C PRO A 566 -30.34 -26.60 -37.28
N MET A 567 -31.30 -25.99 -37.96
CA MET A 567 -31.12 -24.96 -38.97
C MET A 567 -31.20 -23.60 -38.28
N VAL A 568 -30.12 -22.82 -38.31
CA VAL A 568 -30.06 -21.49 -37.71
C VAL A 568 -30.90 -20.50 -38.52
N ASP A 569 -32.22 -20.54 -38.35
CA ASP A 569 -33.21 -19.70 -39.02
C ASP A 569 -34.02 -18.82 -38.05
N GLY A 570 -33.74 -18.94 -36.74
CA GLY A 570 -34.37 -18.13 -35.71
C GLY A 570 -35.72 -18.68 -35.24
N ARG A 571 -36.01 -19.96 -35.52
CA ARG A 571 -37.19 -20.69 -35.01
C ARG A 571 -36.77 -21.73 -33.96
N ILE A 572 -37.77 -22.26 -33.25
CA ILE A 572 -37.57 -23.29 -32.21
C ILE A 572 -38.60 -24.42 -32.43
N ASP A 573 -38.76 -24.81 -33.70
CA ASP A 573 -39.59 -25.93 -34.17
C ASP A 573 -38.76 -27.18 -34.48
N ASP A 574 -37.48 -27.02 -34.80
CA ASP A 574 -36.51 -28.09 -35.01
C ASP A 574 -36.49 -29.18 -33.92
N THR A 575 -36.29 -30.43 -34.34
CA THR A 575 -36.30 -31.61 -33.44
C THR A 575 -35.24 -31.53 -32.34
N ALA A 576 -34.10 -30.90 -32.64
CA ALA A 576 -33.02 -30.64 -31.66
C ALA A 576 -33.53 -29.87 -30.43
N TRP A 577 -34.47 -28.94 -30.63
CA TRP A 577 -34.99 -28.09 -29.57
C TRP A 577 -36.15 -28.73 -28.79
N GLN A 578 -36.76 -29.81 -29.27
CA GLN A 578 -37.82 -30.52 -28.55
C GLN A 578 -37.29 -31.53 -27.52
N ALA A 579 -36.02 -31.94 -27.62
CA ALA A 579 -35.39 -32.97 -26.78
C ALA A 579 -34.40 -32.43 -25.71
N GLY A 580 -34.20 -31.12 -25.66
CA GLY A 580 -33.28 -30.44 -24.73
C GLY A 580 -33.92 -30.08 -23.38
N ASN A 581 -33.09 -29.85 -22.37
CA ASN A 581 -33.54 -29.31 -21.08
C ASN A 581 -33.83 -27.80 -21.21
N ASP A 582 -34.96 -27.35 -20.67
CA ASP A 582 -35.28 -25.91 -20.57
C ASP A 582 -34.44 -25.26 -19.46
N LEU A 583 -33.54 -24.36 -19.85
CA LEU A 583 -32.74 -23.52 -18.95
C LEU A 583 -33.54 -22.24 -18.66
N ALA A 584 -34.38 -22.25 -17.63
CA ALA A 584 -35.22 -21.10 -17.28
C ALA A 584 -34.37 -19.85 -16.97
N LEU A 585 -34.73 -18.71 -17.58
CA LEU A 585 -34.15 -17.40 -17.26
C LEU A 585 -35.01 -16.74 -16.19
N THR A 586 -34.51 -16.76 -14.96
CA THR A 586 -35.10 -16.09 -13.79
C THR A 586 -34.43 -14.74 -13.55
N PRO A 587 -35.07 -13.76 -12.88
CA PRO A 587 -34.44 -12.49 -12.58
C PRO A 587 -33.07 -12.64 -11.93
N ASP A 588 -32.11 -11.78 -12.28
CA ASP A 588 -30.79 -11.78 -11.63
C ASP A 588 -30.83 -11.11 -10.23
N VAL A 589 -31.91 -11.35 -9.49
CA VAL A 589 -32.21 -10.84 -8.16
C VAL A 589 -32.98 -11.90 -7.36
N PRO A 590 -32.89 -11.90 -6.02
CA PRO A 590 -33.46 -12.98 -5.20
C PRO A 590 -34.98 -13.09 -5.22
N GLY A 591 -35.47 -14.28 -4.87
CA GLY A 591 -36.85 -14.51 -4.45
C GLY A 591 -37.91 -14.42 -5.54
N SER A 592 -37.55 -14.07 -6.78
CA SER A 592 -38.46 -14.08 -7.91
C SER A 592 -38.37 -15.40 -8.67
N THR A 593 -39.53 -16.07 -8.81
CA THR A 593 -39.71 -17.24 -9.66
C THR A 593 -40.35 -16.89 -11.00
N ALA A 594 -40.49 -15.59 -11.32
CA ALA A 594 -40.93 -15.17 -12.64
C ALA A 594 -39.90 -15.66 -13.68
N SER A 595 -40.36 -16.22 -14.78
CA SER A 595 -39.51 -16.50 -15.94
C SER A 595 -39.83 -15.49 -17.02
N ALA A 596 -38.79 -14.81 -17.52
CA ALA A 596 -38.91 -13.93 -18.68
C ALA A 596 -38.32 -14.57 -19.94
N GLY A 597 -38.06 -15.87 -19.91
CA GLY A 597 -37.45 -16.58 -21.02
C GLY A 597 -36.86 -17.92 -20.62
N ARG A 598 -36.33 -18.62 -21.62
CA ARG A 598 -35.61 -19.88 -21.46
C ARG A 598 -34.53 -19.99 -22.52
N ALA A 599 -33.42 -20.64 -22.17
CA ALA A 599 -32.45 -21.12 -23.13
C ALA A 599 -32.57 -22.65 -23.29
N ARG A 600 -32.08 -23.16 -24.41
CA ARG A 600 -31.84 -24.58 -24.67
C ARG A 600 -30.45 -24.72 -25.26
N VAL A 601 -29.73 -25.76 -24.89
CA VAL A 601 -28.36 -25.99 -25.35
C VAL A 601 -28.22 -27.43 -25.85
N ALA A 602 -27.61 -27.58 -27.02
CA ALA A 602 -27.26 -28.85 -27.63
C ALA A 602 -25.88 -28.75 -28.29
N TYR A 603 -25.26 -29.87 -28.65
CA TYR A 603 -24.07 -29.87 -29.49
C TYR A 603 -24.20 -30.88 -30.63
N VAL A 604 -23.60 -30.57 -31.77
CA VAL A 604 -23.58 -31.45 -32.95
C VAL A 604 -22.21 -31.35 -33.60
N GLY A 605 -21.50 -32.47 -33.66
CA GLY A 605 -20.14 -32.51 -34.17
C GLY A 605 -19.21 -31.60 -33.38
N ASP A 606 -18.74 -30.53 -34.04
CA ASP A 606 -17.81 -29.54 -33.51
C ASP A 606 -18.47 -28.21 -33.11
N THR A 607 -19.80 -28.15 -32.99
CA THR A 607 -20.54 -26.90 -32.80
C THR A 607 -21.50 -26.98 -31.61
N LEU A 608 -21.44 -25.96 -30.73
CA LEU A 608 -22.43 -25.72 -29.68
C LEU A 608 -23.60 -24.91 -30.26
N PHE A 609 -24.83 -25.34 -30.00
CA PHE A 609 -26.04 -24.62 -30.40
C PHE A 609 -26.77 -24.13 -29.15
N VAL A 610 -27.16 -22.85 -29.15
CA VAL A 610 -27.96 -22.22 -28.10
C VAL A 610 -29.18 -21.55 -28.73
N ALA A 611 -30.38 -21.96 -28.33
CA ALA A 611 -31.61 -21.24 -28.63
C ALA A 611 -32.10 -20.52 -27.38
N VAL A 612 -32.48 -19.26 -27.49
CA VAL A 612 -32.97 -18.44 -26.38
C VAL A 612 -34.32 -17.82 -26.78
N THR A 613 -35.36 -18.11 -26.00
CA THR A 613 -36.65 -17.42 -26.07
C THR A 613 -36.67 -16.33 -25.01
N CYS A 614 -36.84 -15.08 -25.42
CA CYS A 614 -36.98 -13.92 -24.54
C CYS A 614 -38.42 -13.40 -24.61
N THR A 615 -39.03 -13.16 -23.45
CA THR A 615 -40.24 -12.33 -23.37
C THR A 615 -39.86 -10.86 -23.55
N ALA A 616 -40.81 -10.03 -23.97
CA ALA A 616 -40.57 -8.61 -24.16
C ALA A 616 -40.22 -7.94 -22.83
N ALA A 617 -39.00 -7.42 -22.70
CA ALA A 617 -38.62 -6.60 -21.56
C ALA A 617 -39.47 -5.31 -21.53
N PRO A 618 -39.79 -4.79 -20.33
CA PRO A 618 -40.47 -3.50 -20.22
C PRO A 618 -39.59 -2.37 -20.79
N PRO A 619 -40.18 -1.33 -21.40
CA PRO A 619 -39.42 -0.21 -21.96
C PRO A 619 -38.64 0.52 -20.87
N MET A 620 -37.34 0.72 -21.11
CA MET A 620 -36.45 1.45 -20.20
C MET A 620 -36.67 2.97 -20.30
N PRO A 621 -36.35 3.74 -19.25
CA PRO A 621 -36.51 5.20 -19.24
C PRO A 621 -35.51 5.96 -20.17
N TYR A 622 -34.58 5.26 -20.80
CA TYR A 622 -33.61 5.80 -21.76
C TYR A 622 -33.91 5.24 -23.16
N SER A 623 -34.01 6.12 -24.16
CA SER A 623 -34.52 5.79 -25.50
C SER A 623 -33.56 5.01 -26.41
N ASP A 624 -32.31 4.85 -25.99
CA ASP A 624 -31.20 4.27 -26.74
C ASP A 624 -30.72 2.91 -26.19
N ALA A 625 -31.37 2.40 -25.13
CA ALA A 625 -31.04 1.12 -24.52
C ALA A 625 -31.25 -0.06 -25.48
N VAL A 626 -30.16 -0.76 -25.84
CA VAL A 626 -30.20 -1.92 -26.72
C VAL A 626 -30.47 -3.19 -25.91
N GLU A 627 -31.58 -3.88 -26.19
CA GLU A 627 -31.90 -5.17 -25.56
C GLU A 627 -31.05 -6.30 -26.17
N VAL A 628 -30.48 -7.12 -25.31
CA VAL A 628 -29.49 -8.14 -25.64
C VAL A 628 -29.72 -9.46 -24.90
N VAL A 629 -29.29 -10.55 -25.54
CA VAL A 629 -28.93 -11.81 -24.90
C VAL A 629 -27.40 -11.87 -24.80
N LEU A 630 -26.87 -12.29 -23.66
CA LEU A 630 -25.43 -12.52 -23.50
C LEU A 630 -25.17 -13.98 -23.12
N ILE A 631 -24.33 -14.65 -23.90
CA ILE A 631 -23.79 -15.99 -23.64
C ILE A 631 -22.41 -15.82 -23.00
N GLY A 632 -22.22 -16.36 -21.79
CA GLY A 632 -20.94 -16.35 -21.10
C GLY A 632 -20.35 -17.76 -20.98
N LEU A 633 -19.04 -17.90 -21.21
CA LEU A 633 -18.31 -19.16 -21.10
C LEU A 633 -17.05 -19.04 -20.23
N ASP A 634 -16.92 -19.95 -19.26
CA ASP A 634 -15.68 -20.28 -18.54
C ASP A 634 -15.34 -21.74 -18.88
N THR A 635 -14.61 -21.92 -19.98
CA THR A 635 -14.37 -23.23 -20.62
C THR A 635 -13.29 -24.05 -19.90
N ASN A 636 -12.45 -23.39 -19.09
CA ASN A 636 -11.41 -24.04 -18.29
C ASN A 636 -11.75 -24.13 -16.77
N ARG A 637 -12.83 -23.46 -16.32
CA ARG A 637 -13.30 -23.36 -14.93
C ARG A 637 -12.31 -22.66 -13.99
N ASN A 638 -11.63 -21.62 -14.47
CA ASN A 638 -10.74 -20.80 -13.65
C ASN A 638 -11.47 -19.72 -12.84
N GLY A 639 -12.78 -19.51 -13.07
CA GLY A 639 -13.59 -18.51 -12.38
C GLY A 639 -13.59 -17.12 -13.05
N SER A 640 -12.89 -16.96 -14.16
CA SER A 640 -12.91 -15.80 -15.06
C SER A 640 -13.65 -16.15 -16.34
N ILE A 641 -14.16 -15.15 -17.06
CA ILE A 641 -14.80 -15.38 -18.36
C ILE A 641 -13.74 -15.53 -19.45
N ASP A 642 -13.69 -16.70 -20.10
CA ASP A 642 -12.88 -16.89 -21.31
C ASP A 642 -13.53 -16.19 -22.52
N TYR A 643 -14.86 -16.29 -22.65
CA TYR A 643 -15.63 -15.75 -23.79
C TYR A 643 -16.97 -15.16 -23.41
N THR A 644 -17.35 -14.05 -24.05
CA THR A 644 -18.75 -13.60 -24.12
C THR A 644 -19.20 -13.37 -25.55
N PHE A 645 -20.44 -13.74 -25.86
CA PHE A 645 -21.15 -13.33 -27.07
C PHE A 645 -22.38 -12.55 -26.66
N GLU A 646 -22.43 -11.26 -26.97
CA GLU A 646 -23.63 -10.42 -26.81
C GLU A 646 -24.35 -10.33 -28.16
N ILE A 647 -25.65 -10.65 -28.18
CA ILE A 647 -26.51 -10.68 -29.36
C ILE A 647 -27.66 -9.70 -29.10
N ASP A 648 -27.85 -8.70 -29.97
CA ASP A 648 -29.05 -7.86 -29.92
C ASP A 648 -30.20 -8.39 -30.79
N ARG A 649 -31.39 -7.79 -30.62
CA ARG A 649 -32.62 -8.17 -31.35
C ARG A 649 -32.46 -8.21 -32.87
N THR A 650 -31.49 -7.49 -33.46
CA THR A 650 -31.25 -7.49 -34.91
C THR A 650 -30.35 -8.62 -35.39
N GLY A 651 -29.85 -9.46 -34.48
CA GLY A 651 -28.88 -10.52 -34.77
C GLY A 651 -27.43 -10.03 -34.79
N LYS A 652 -27.17 -8.75 -34.49
CA LYS A 652 -25.82 -8.21 -34.41
C LYS A 652 -25.09 -8.78 -33.19
N VAL A 653 -23.86 -9.24 -33.41
CA VAL A 653 -23.00 -9.86 -32.40
C VAL A 653 -21.89 -8.91 -31.96
N HIS A 654 -21.64 -8.86 -30.66
CA HIS A 654 -20.42 -8.29 -30.06
C HIS A 654 -19.71 -9.38 -29.24
N GLY A 655 -18.57 -9.84 -29.74
CA GLY A 655 -17.73 -10.85 -29.07
C GLY A 655 -16.67 -10.23 -28.15
N ARG A 656 -16.37 -10.90 -27.04
CA ARG A 656 -15.17 -10.64 -26.23
C ARG A 656 -14.44 -11.95 -25.93
N LYS A 657 -13.12 -11.88 -25.83
CA LYS A 657 -12.24 -13.01 -25.54
C LYS A 657 -11.12 -12.57 -24.61
N ASP A 658 -10.94 -13.27 -23.49
CA ASP A 658 -9.84 -13.00 -22.54
C ASP A 658 -9.72 -11.51 -22.13
N GLY A 659 -10.85 -10.79 -22.02
CA GLY A 659 -10.90 -9.35 -21.73
C GLY A 659 -10.76 -8.39 -22.94
N LEU A 660 -10.36 -8.88 -24.11
CA LEU A 660 -10.31 -8.08 -25.34
C LEU A 660 -11.73 -7.85 -25.91
N THR A 661 -12.04 -6.60 -26.25
CA THR A 661 -13.31 -6.22 -26.89
C THR A 661 -13.28 -6.40 -28.40
N ASP A 662 -14.47 -6.41 -29.02
CA ASP A 662 -14.68 -6.42 -30.47
C ASP A 662 -14.00 -7.59 -31.21
N TRP A 663 -13.95 -8.75 -30.54
CA TRP A 663 -13.47 -9.99 -31.13
C TRP A 663 -14.53 -10.57 -32.07
N ASN A 664 -14.26 -10.48 -33.37
CA ASN A 664 -15.10 -11.03 -34.45
C ASN A 664 -14.98 -12.56 -34.53
N ALA A 665 -15.71 -13.26 -33.67
CA ALA A 665 -15.86 -14.71 -33.74
C ALA A 665 -16.75 -15.14 -34.92
N PRO A 666 -16.39 -16.21 -35.67
CA PRO A 666 -17.21 -16.74 -36.76
C PRO A 666 -18.38 -17.60 -36.24
N ILE A 667 -19.25 -17.01 -35.42
CA ILE A 667 -20.51 -17.63 -34.98
C ILE A 667 -21.63 -17.32 -35.99
N ARG A 668 -22.65 -18.19 -36.05
CA ARG A 668 -23.88 -17.92 -36.82
C ARG A 668 -25.01 -17.58 -35.85
N VAL A 669 -25.77 -16.54 -36.15
CA VAL A 669 -26.89 -16.08 -35.35
C VAL A 669 -28.04 -15.72 -36.27
N GLN A 670 -29.26 -16.13 -35.91
CA GLN A 670 -30.49 -15.62 -36.50
C GLN A 670 -31.48 -15.28 -35.39
N THR A 671 -32.18 -14.15 -35.54
CA THR A 671 -33.20 -13.70 -34.58
C THR A 671 -34.57 -13.57 -35.25
N THR A 672 -35.62 -13.77 -34.47
CA THR A 672 -37.01 -13.60 -34.90
C THR A 672 -37.82 -12.86 -33.82
N PRO A 673 -38.33 -11.65 -34.10
CA PRO A 673 -39.24 -10.96 -33.17
C PRO A 673 -40.65 -11.60 -33.21
N HIS A 674 -41.34 -11.57 -32.07
CA HIS A 674 -42.75 -11.94 -31.94
C HIS A 674 -43.52 -10.93 -31.08
N SER A 675 -44.86 -10.97 -31.10
CA SER A 675 -45.71 -10.00 -30.40
C SER A 675 -45.49 -9.96 -28.88
N SER A 676 -44.90 -11.00 -28.30
CA SER A 676 -44.61 -11.16 -26.88
C SER A 676 -43.11 -11.15 -26.54
N GLY A 677 -42.21 -10.83 -27.47
CA GLY A 677 -40.76 -10.90 -27.26
C GLY A 677 -39.94 -11.18 -28.51
N TRP A 678 -38.89 -11.99 -28.39
CA TRP A 678 -38.06 -12.42 -29.53
C TRP A 678 -37.30 -13.72 -29.22
N VAL A 679 -36.87 -14.39 -30.29
CA VAL A 679 -35.99 -15.55 -30.26
C VAL A 679 -34.62 -15.18 -30.81
N ALA A 680 -33.56 -15.75 -30.21
CA ALA A 680 -32.23 -15.85 -30.79
C ALA A 680 -31.83 -17.32 -30.93
N GLU A 681 -31.34 -17.70 -32.10
CA GLU A 681 -30.74 -19.00 -32.36
C GLU A 681 -29.28 -18.82 -32.77
N ILE A 682 -28.39 -19.52 -32.09
CA ILE A 682 -26.95 -19.24 -32.06
C ILE A 682 -26.19 -20.56 -32.28
N ALA A 683 -25.27 -20.59 -33.24
CA ALA A 683 -24.32 -21.68 -33.44
C ALA A 683 -22.89 -21.17 -33.24
N ILE A 684 -22.21 -21.72 -32.24
CA ILE A 684 -20.85 -21.38 -31.81
C ILE A 684 -19.94 -22.58 -32.15
N PRO A 685 -19.15 -22.50 -33.23
CA PRO A 685 -18.15 -23.52 -33.52
C PRO A 685 -17.15 -23.62 -32.37
N PHE A 686 -16.79 -24.83 -31.94
CA PHE A 686 -15.80 -25.02 -30.87
C PHE A 686 -14.43 -24.44 -31.23
N SER A 687 -14.09 -24.39 -32.53
CA SER A 687 -12.90 -23.69 -33.05
C SER A 687 -12.88 -22.17 -32.78
N SER A 688 -14.02 -21.56 -32.46
CA SER A 688 -14.09 -20.16 -32.02
C SER A 688 -13.67 -20.03 -30.55
N VAL A 689 -13.82 -21.07 -29.74
CA VAL A 689 -13.37 -21.13 -28.34
C VAL A 689 -12.09 -21.96 -28.22
N ARG A 690 -11.45 -22.01 -27.04
CA ARG A 690 -10.08 -22.53 -26.84
C ARG A 690 -9.93 -24.07 -26.99
N TYR A 691 -10.96 -24.78 -27.46
CA TYR A 691 -11.04 -26.25 -27.40
C TYR A 691 -11.44 -26.92 -28.72
N SER A 692 -10.82 -28.07 -28.99
CA SER A 692 -11.12 -28.93 -30.13
C SER A 692 -12.07 -30.07 -29.72
N ILE A 693 -13.38 -29.80 -29.72
CA ILE A 693 -14.47 -30.73 -29.35
C ILE A 693 -14.42 -31.20 -27.87
N PRO A 694 -15.46 -30.92 -27.04
CA PRO A 694 -15.52 -31.39 -25.67
C PRO A 694 -15.40 -32.90 -25.55
N VAL A 695 -14.61 -33.36 -24.59
CA VAL A 695 -14.55 -34.79 -24.25
C VAL A 695 -15.81 -35.17 -23.47
N ALA A 696 -16.33 -36.38 -23.69
CA ALA A 696 -17.41 -36.99 -22.93
C ALA A 696 -17.25 -36.80 -21.40
N GLY A 697 -18.21 -36.13 -20.76
CA GLY A 697 -18.16 -35.78 -19.33
C GLY A 697 -17.32 -34.55 -18.95
N GLN A 698 -16.80 -33.79 -19.92
CA GLN A 698 -16.20 -32.47 -19.67
C GLN A 698 -17.29 -31.51 -19.17
N THR A 699 -16.93 -30.62 -18.24
CA THR A 699 -17.81 -29.58 -17.70
C THR A 699 -17.26 -28.20 -18.01
N TRP A 700 -18.10 -27.31 -18.53
CA TRP A 700 -17.81 -25.88 -18.71
C TRP A 700 -18.67 -25.04 -17.76
N GLY A 701 -18.12 -23.91 -17.30
CA GLY A 701 -18.92 -22.82 -16.77
C GLY A 701 -19.66 -22.13 -17.90
N PHE A 702 -20.96 -21.93 -17.75
CA PHE A 702 -21.86 -21.40 -18.76
C PHE A 702 -22.94 -20.53 -18.13
N ASN A 703 -23.32 -19.47 -18.83
CA ASN A 703 -24.52 -18.72 -18.47
C ASN A 703 -25.19 -18.08 -19.69
N VAL A 704 -26.49 -17.84 -19.56
CA VAL A 704 -27.29 -17.06 -20.49
C VAL A 704 -27.95 -15.95 -19.72
N PHE A 705 -27.78 -14.72 -20.19
CA PHE A 705 -28.39 -13.52 -19.65
C PHE A 705 -29.33 -12.88 -20.66
N HIS A 706 -30.37 -12.21 -20.17
CA HIS A 706 -31.25 -11.34 -20.96
C HIS A 706 -31.38 -10.00 -20.24
N GLY A 707 -31.22 -8.89 -20.97
CA GLY A 707 -31.21 -7.55 -20.39
C GLY A 707 -30.88 -6.48 -21.42
N PHE A 708 -30.25 -5.40 -20.97
CA PHE A 708 -29.88 -4.26 -21.83
C PHE A 708 -28.37 -4.00 -21.78
N ARG A 709 -27.78 -3.70 -22.94
CA ARG A 709 -26.37 -3.34 -23.10
C ARG A 709 -26.00 -2.17 -22.19
N GLY A 710 -24.87 -2.27 -21.49
CA GLY A 710 -24.35 -1.20 -20.62
C GLY A 710 -25.07 -1.04 -19.27
N VAL A 711 -26.13 -1.80 -18.99
CA VAL A 711 -26.76 -1.81 -17.67
C VAL A 711 -25.97 -2.72 -16.73
N THR A 712 -25.65 -2.22 -15.53
CA THR A 712 -24.76 -2.89 -14.55
C THR A 712 -25.35 -4.15 -13.92
N ARG A 713 -26.61 -4.48 -14.18
CA ARG A 713 -27.24 -5.76 -13.81
C ARG A 713 -28.03 -6.29 -15.02
N PRO A 714 -27.83 -7.54 -15.47
CA PRO A 714 -28.74 -8.16 -16.42
C PRO A 714 -30.12 -8.30 -15.75
N ALA A 715 -31.20 -8.29 -16.55
CA ALA A 715 -32.54 -8.40 -15.98
C ALA A 715 -32.83 -9.86 -15.55
N PHE A 716 -32.36 -10.84 -16.34
CA PHE A 716 -32.58 -12.27 -16.12
C PHE A 716 -31.32 -13.08 -16.44
N ALA A 717 -31.13 -14.21 -15.76
CA ALA A 717 -30.01 -15.14 -15.91
C ALA A 717 -30.48 -16.60 -15.75
N TRP A 718 -29.74 -17.56 -16.32
CA TRP A 718 -29.94 -18.99 -16.02
C TRP A 718 -29.35 -19.38 -14.65
N SER A 719 -28.10 -19.00 -14.41
CA SER A 719 -27.49 -19.05 -13.08
C SER A 719 -27.37 -17.62 -12.53
N PRO A 720 -28.04 -17.26 -11.42
CA PRO A 720 -27.97 -15.91 -10.90
C PRO A 720 -26.54 -15.47 -10.55
N THR A 721 -26.14 -14.30 -11.03
CA THR A 721 -24.89 -13.59 -10.73
C THR A 721 -25.06 -12.35 -9.82
N PHE A 722 -26.29 -11.99 -9.47
CA PHE A 722 -26.66 -10.81 -8.68
C PHE A 722 -25.94 -9.52 -9.12
N GLY A 723 -25.88 -9.28 -10.43
CA GLY A 723 -25.21 -8.12 -11.00
C GLY A 723 -23.69 -8.18 -11.09
N ARG A 724 -23.07 -9.34 -10.85
CA ARG A 724 -21.63 -9.60 -11.07
C ARG A 724 -21.43 -10.52 -12.26
N LEU A 725 -21.80 -10.04 -13.44
CA LEU A 725 -21.77 -10.82 -14.67
C LEU A 725 -20.34 -11.33 -14.99
N GLU A 726 -19.33 -10.54 -14.63
CA GLU A 726 -17.89 -10.82 -14.72
C GLU A 726 -17.38 -11.97 -13.83
N ASP A 727 -18.13 -12.35 -12.78
CA ASP A 727 -17.70 -13.36 -11.81
C ASP A 727 -18.11 -14.78 -12.25
N ALA A 728 -17.34 -15.37 -13.16
CA ALA A 728 -17.69 -16.67 -13.76
C ALA A 728 -17.70 -17.84 -12.78
N ARG A 729 -17.16 -17.69 -11.56
CA ARG A 729 -17.36 -18.64 -10.43
C ARG A 729 -18.85 -18.84 -10.07
N ARG A 730 -19.73 -17.96 -10.57
CA ARG A 730 -21.19 -17.99 -10.40
C ARG A 730 -21.95 -18.57 -11.58
N TYR A 731 -21.27 -18.90 -12.67
CA TYR A 731 -21.90 -19.52 -13.83
C TYR A 731 -22.41 -20.93 -13.48
N GLY A 732 -23.45 -21.36 -14.18
CA GLY A 732 -23.91 -22.74 -14.08
C GLY A 732 -22.95 -23.69 -14.79
N HIS A 733 -23.14 -24.98 -14.63
CA HIS A 733 -22.30 -25.99 -15.26
C HIS A 733 -23.03 -26.69 -16.41
N LEU A 734 -22.45 -26.61 -17.61
CA LEU A 734 -22.81 -27.49 -18.71
C LEU A 734 -21.90 -28.72 -18.70
N THR A 735 -22.47 -29.91 -18.62
CA THR A 735 -21.73 -31.18 -18.72
C THR A 735 -22.06 -31.85 -20.05
N PHE A 736 -21.05 -32.14 -20.86
CA PHE A 736 -21.28 -32.77 -22.17
C PHE A 736 -21.56 -34.27 -21.98
N GLU A 737 -22.66 -34.75 -22.58
CA GLU A 737 -23.03 -36.18 -22.54
C GLU A 737 -21.95 -37.09 -23.18
N LYS A 738 -22.03 -38.39 -22.90
CA LYS A 738 -21.03 -39.39 -23.33
C LYS A 738 -21.25 -39.90 -24.75
#